data_AF-A0A932DMJ5-F1
#
_entry.id   AF-A0A932DMJ5-F1
#
_cell.length_a   1.000
_cell.length_b   1.000
_cell.length_c   1.000
_cell.angle_alpha   90.00
_cell.angle_beta   90.00
_cell.angle_gamma   90.00
#
_symmetry.space_group_name_H-M   'P 1'
#
loop_
_entity.id
_entity.type
_entity.pdbx_description
1 polymer ?
#
loop_
_entity_poly.entity_id
_entity_poly.type
_entity_poly.pdbx_seq_one_letter_code
_entity_poly.pdbx_strand_id
1 'polypeptide(L)'
;AFRSGQEAALGHVLAGRDTLVVMPTGAGKSLIYQLAALLLSGTALVISPLVALMKDQIDGLTRRNIAATFINSSLDAAEQARRLRAVADGQYRIVLVAPERLRSRPFREAIGRISLSLLAVDEAHCLSQWGHDFRPDYLHIAESRRELKAPVTLALTATATPRVQDDIIHLLGLPHAERLITGFNRPNLTLEVFSAPDVKAKLNLVRDFLAQAEGAGIIYTGTRRDAEEVAEFIRDVCGLEARYYHGALDAAARAETQEAFMAGDLPLIVATNAFGMGIDRPDVRFVLHYTVPGTLEAYYQEAGRAGRDGLPARAVLLYSSRDTSLHEFFIENDSPSADELRAAHSFASGPVKEFALEELERATGLPQTKARVALEQLEAAHALRRAPDEAYGVLRVEALPLSESVLRKIAAQVAARREHKRHQLKIMVDYAETNTCRRRALLDHFGDTGTAEARLCCDNCLTRLDAASSSRRRAESQSERAALIVLDTIAHLKWEVGKGKLAKILKGSTEQEMALYKQARNYAKFAVLRLYEIESLVGQLIDAGHIKQVGSRLPTLKLTPKGESALQARAAIRVDLRPVAQGAAQKLQAQKEAGGTVALSGQMLARGLTPEQIAAERGLTVYTIYSHLARLITDGQVSINAVVAADVQKQIRAAIEAIGSVEQLSPIKMRLPESIDYGVIRCVANAWQVEQGQSPPTPTRTSTGEDRAARVHALGESGDIDVAPELITALADADGNVRRLAASALGKLRTVAAVEPLLALIEREPGPQVRHYAIKALGTIGDERARTTLIKISNDPTEMEYNRLSAQTALKSLRIASAPLSHLMPIPEATRSGITQPPNLLPPDPVSAFLARPHPRPLKGPWLAGWTLDFNSRFSGAEHSRSEVGELVYLYKYRGERHLANDLAERWLELLAAHPELPEPDAVIPIPPSLQRDFDPVTLLAQTLATKLAIPALTNTLVKTRATKPQKEMTALAQKQANVAGAFALKGDVRGRRLILVDDLFDSGATVQEAARLLTRGGAISVVVLTLTKTIHADQ
;
A
#
# COMPACT_ATOMS: atom_id res chain seq x y z
N ALA A 1 20.24 27.78 -33.87
CA ALA A 1 19.08 27.44 -34.71
C ALA A 1 17.87 27.18 -33.81
N PHE A 2 16.67 27.51 -34.25
CA PHE A 2 15.43 27.20 -33.53
C PHE A 2 15.16 25.69 -33.52
N ARG A 3 14.55 25.20 -32.44
CA ARG A 3 13.97 23.85 -32.39
C ARG A 3 12.59 23.86 -33.06
N SER A 4 12.11 22.67 -33.43
CA SER A 4 10.80 22.50 -34.07
C SER A 4 9.69 23.23 -33.33
N GLY A 5 8.88 23.99 -34.06
CA GLY A 5 7.78 24.80 -33.55
C GLY A 5 8.16 26.16 -32.94
N GLN A 6 9.39 26.37 -32.45
CA GLN A 6 9.75 27.63 -31.78
C GLN A 6 9.63 28.85 -32.70
N GLU A 7 10.14 28.73 -33.93
CA GLU A 7 10.10 29.81 -34.92
C GLU A 7 8.66 30.16 -35.35
N ALA A 8 7.83 29.13 -35.59
CA ALA A 8 6.43 29.31 -35.93
C ALA A 8 5.65 29.99 -34.79
N ALA A 9 5.83 29.53 -33.54
CA ALA A 9 5.21 30.15 -32.37
C ALA A 9 5.62 31.62 -32.22
N LEU A 10 6.92 31.91 -32.34
CA LEU A 10 7.42 33.28 -32.28
C LEU A 10 6.83 34.13 -33.40
N GLY A 11 6.78 33.61 -34.64
CA GLY A 11 6.19 34.30 -35.78
C GLY A 11 4.70 34.63 -35.60
N HIS A 12 3.92 33.75 -34.97
CA HIS A 12 2.52 34.03 -34.65
C HIS A 12 2.37 35.18 -33.66
N VAL A 13 3.17 35.15 -32.59
CA VAL A 13 3.16 36.17 -31.55
C VAL A 13 3.61 37.53 -32.11
N LEU A 14 4.67 37.56 -32.93
CA LEU A 14 5.15 38.78 -33.59
C LEU A 14 4.14 39.35 -34.60
N ALA A 15 3.29 38.49 -35.19
CA ALA A 15 2.19 38.90 -36.06
C ALA A 15 0.94 39.38 -35.28
N GLY A 16 1.02 39.46 -33.94
CA GLY A 16 -0.09 39.90 -33.10
C GLY A 16 -1.20 38.86 -32.92
N ARG A 17 -0.94 37.58 -33.21
CA ARG A 17 -1.92 36.50 -33.07
C ARG A 17 -1.81 35.82 -31.70
N ASP A 18 -2.94 35.69 -31.01
CA ASP A 18 -3.04 34.83 -29.83
C ASP A 18 -2.64 33.40 -30.20
N THR A 19 -1.88 32.73 -29.36
CA THR A 19 -1.30 31.42 -29.69
C THR A 19 -1.35 30.47 -28.48
N LEU A 20 -1.82 29.25 -28.70
CA LEU A 20 -1.65 28.12 -27.79
C LEU A 20 -0.48 27.26 -28.27
N VAL A 21 0.54 27.11 -27.44
CA VAL A 21 1.72 26.30 -27.71
C VAL A 21 1.74 25.09 -26.79
N VAL A 22 1.65 23.91 -27.38
CA VAL A 22 1.80 22.63 -26.68
C VAL A 22 3.08 21.97 -27.16
N MET A 23 4.11 21.98 -26.30
CA MET A 23 5.44 21.47 -26.62
C MET A 23 6.02 20.67 -25.45
N PRO A 24 6.71 19.54 -25.70
CA PRO A 24 7.22 18.68 -24.63
C PRO A 24 8.14 19.41 -23.64
N THR A 25 8.31 18.83 -22.45
CA THR A 25 9.29 19.33 -21.49
C THR A 25 10.69 19.36 -22.11
N GLY A 26 11.47 20.39 -21.78
CA GLY A 26 12.79 20.60 -22.38
C GLY A 26 12.80 21.14 -23.81
N ALA A 27 11.65 21.33 -24.49
CA ALA A 27 11.61 21.88 -25.86
C ALA A 27 11.98 23.37 -25.97
N GLY A 28 12.22 24.05 -24.84
CA GLY A 28 12.59 25.47 -24.79
C GLY A 28 11.39 26.41 -24.95
N LYS A 29 10.26 26.11 -24.28
CA LYS A 29 9.05 26.95 -24.30
C LYS A 29 9.33 28.38 -23.81
N SER A 30 10.14 28.52 -22.77
CA SER A 30 10.47 29.83 -22.20
C SER A 30 11.17 30.77 -23.18
N LEU A 31 11.95 30.21 -24.12
CA LEU A 31 12.64 31.01 -25.13
C LEU A 31 11.66 31.77 -26.02
N ILE A 32 10.44 31.24 -26.25
CA ILE A 32 9.44 31.85 -27.13
C ILE A 32 8.98 33.20 -26.57
N TYR A 33 8.52 33.22 -25.30
CA TYR A 33 8.10 34.49 -24.68
C TYR A 33 9.29 35.40 -24.36
N GLN A 34 10.46 34.84 -24.03
CA GLN A 34 11.66 35.65 -23.76
C GLN A 34 12.11 36.41 -25.02
N LEU A 35 12.17 35.75 -26.19
CA LEU A 35 12.51 36.42 -27.44
C LEU A 35 11.42 37.38 -27.90
N ALA A 36 10.15 36.98 -27.81
CA ALA A 36 9.03 37.89 -28.13
C ALA A 36 9.09 39.17 -27.30
N ALA A 37 9.37 39.06 -25.99
CA ALA A 37 9.51 40.20 -25.09
C ALA A 37 10.68 41.14 -25.44
N LEU A 38 11.72 40.65 -26.12
CA LEU A 38 12.84 41.47 -26.58
C LEU A 38 12.57 42.12 -27.94
N LEU A 39 11.78 41.46 -28.80
CA LEU A 39 11.49 41.93 -30.15
C LEU A 39 10.29 42.89 -30.23
N LEU A 40 9.31 42.76 -29.33
CA LEU A 40 8.13 43.61 -29.30
C LEU A 40 8.36 44.87 -28.45
N SER A 41 7.77 46.01 -28.81
CA SER A 41 7.84 47.21 -27.98
C SER A 41 6.91 47.13 -26.78
N GLY A 42 7.45 47.20 -25.55
CA GLY A 42 6.68 47.17 -24.30
C GLY A 42 7.24 46.17 -23.30
N THR A 43 6.44 45.84 -22.29
CA THR A 43 6.77 44.83 -21.26
C THR A 43 6.03 43.54 -21.53
N ALA A 44 6.65 42.38 -21.32
CA ALA A 44 5.98 41.09 -21.31
C ALA A 44 5.64 40.68 -19.87
N LEU A 45 4.36 40.36 -19.64
CA LEU A 45 3.89 39.82 -18.37
C LEU A 45 3.81 38.30 -18.50
N VAL A 46 4.55 37.57 -17.65
CA VAL A 46 4.59 36.11 -17.62
C VAL A 46 3.94 35.61 -16.34
N ILE A 47 2.84 34.87 -16.45
CA ILE A 47 2.16 34.23 -15.33
C ILE A 47 2.65 32.78 -15.25
N SER A 48 3.16 32.36 -14.08
CA SER A 48 3.67 31.02 -13.85
C SER A 48 3.35 30.58 -12.40
N PRO A 49 3.13 29.29 -12.10
CA PRO A 49 2.77 28.86 -10.75
C PRO A 49 4.00 28.72 -9.82
N LEU A 50 5.21 28.83 -10.36
CA LEU A 50 6.42 28.29 -9.74
C LEU A 50 7.37 29.39 -9.29
N VAL A 51 7.17 29.85 -8.07
CA VAL A 51 8.01 30.86 -7.39
C VAL A 51 9.51 30.53 -7.46
N ALA A 52 9.89 29.27 -7.26
CA ALA A 52 11.30 28.84 -7.33
C ALA A 52 11.89 28.96 -8.74
N LEU A 53 11.14 28.56 -9.77
CA LEU A 53 11.57 28.64 -11.17
C LEU A 53 11.66 30.09 -11.66
N MET A 54 10.83 31.00 -11.13
CA MET A 54 10.90 32.41 -11.48
C MET A 54 12.28 32.99 -11.14
N LYS A 55 12.85 32.63 -9.98
CA LYS A 55 14.16 33.12 -9.57
C LYS A 55 15.24 32.67 -10.55
N ASP A 56 15.31 31.38 -10.86
CA ASP A 56 16.31 30.83 -11.79
C ASP A 56 16.22 31.46 -13.18
N GLN A 57 15.01 31.67 -13.69
CA GLN A 57 14.79 32.33 -14.97
C GLN A 57 15.24 33.80 -14.95
N ILE A 58 14.90 34.54 -13.88
CA ILE A 58 15.32 35.94 -13.73
C ILE A 58 16.85 36.04 -13.59
N ASP A 59 17.47 35.23 -12.74
CA ASP A 59 18.93 35.21 -12.57
C ASP A 59 19.63 34.87 -13.90
N GLY A 60 19.05 33.97 -14.70
CA GLY A 60 19.50 33.69 -16.07
C GLY A 60 19.36 34.87 -17.03
N LEU A 61 18.27 35.63 -16.97
CA LEU A 61 18.04 36.81 -17.81
C LEU A 61 18.93 37.99 -17.39
N THR A 62 19.06 38.23 -16.09
CA THR A 62 19.92 39.28 -15.52
C THR A 62 21.38 39.06 -15.87
N ARG A 63 21.89 37.82 -15.80
CA ARG A 63 23.26 37.48 -16.27
C ARG A 63 23.51 37.80 -17.74
N ARG A 64 22.45 37.91 -18.55
CA ARG A 64 22.51 38.28 -19.96
C ARG A 64 22.20 39.77 -20.20
N ASN A 65 22.22 40.59 -19.13
CA ASN A 65 21.86 42.01 -19.15
C ASN A 65 20.44 42.29 -19.67
N ILE A 66 19.50 41.36 -19.49
CA ILE A 66 18.09 41.57 -19.81
C ILE A 66 17.39 42.08 -18.56
N ALA A 67 16.78 43.27 -18.65
CA ALA A 67 16.01 43.87 -17.56
C ALA A 67 14.75 43.05 -17.29
N ALA A 68 14.78 42.19 -16.28
CA ALA A 68 13.68 41.32 -15.90
C ALA A 68 13.51 41.28 -14.39
N THR A 69 12.30 41.05 -13.91
CA THR A 69 12.01 40.93 -12.48
C THR A 69 10.92 39.89 -12.21
N PHE A 70 10.79 39.50 -10.94
CA PHE A 70 9.67 38.69 -10.46
C PHE A 70 8.98 39.36 -9.26
N ILE A 71 7.68 39.10 -9.10
CA ILE A 71 6.88 39.55 -7.96
C ILE A 71 6.13 38.34 -7.38
N ASN A 72 6.48 37.94 -6.16
CA ASN A 72 5.90 36.81 -5.44
C ASN A 72 5.87 37.08 -3.92
N SER A 73 5.40 36.11 -3.13
CA SER A 73 5.33 36.18 -1.66
C SER A 73 6.65 35.95 -0.93
N SER A 74 7.72 35.52 -1.60
CA SER A 74 9.01 35.27 -0.93
C SER A 74 9.85 36.53 -0.74
N LEU A 75 9.42 37.67 -1.29
CA LEU A 75 10.08 38.96 -1.13
C LEU A 75 9.54 39.67 0.12
N ASP A 76 10.42 40.41 0.81
CA ASP A 76 9.95 41.33 1.85
C ASP A 76 9.14 42.49 1.25
N ALA A 77 8.37 43.16 2.10
CA ALA A 77 7.46 44.21 1.67
C ALA A 77 8.18 45.42 1.04
N ALA A 78 9.41 45.73 1.49
CA ALA A 78 10.17 46.86 0.98
C ALA A 78 10.70 46.59 -0.43
N GLU A 79 11.27 45.40 -0.64
CA GLU A 79 11.76 44.91 -1.93
C GLU A 79 10.61 44.74 -2.93
N GLN A 80 9.47 44.22 -2.48
CA GLN A 80 8.27 44.13 -3.31
C GLN A 80 7.79 45.52 -3.75
N ALA A 81 7.70 46.49 -2.83
CA ALA A 81 7.32 47.86 -3.16
C ALA A 81 8.31 48.52 -4.14
N ARG A 82 9.61 48.29 -3.97
CA ARG A 82 10.65 48.79 -4.88
C ARG A 82 10.47 48.23 -6.30
N ARG A 83 10.27 46.91 -6.44
CA ARG A 83 10.03 46.27 -7.73
C ARG A 83 8.76 46.75 -8.39
N LEU A 84 7.68 46.92 -7.63
CA LEU A 84 6.40 47.43 -8.15
C LEU A 84 6.53 48.86 -8.71
N ARG A 85 7.28 49.74 -8.05
CA ARG A 85 7.55 51.09 -8.59
C ARG A 85 8.34 51.01 -9.89
N ALA A 86 9.41 50.23 -9.92
CA ALA A 86 10.22 50.03 -11.13
C ALA A 86 9.41 49.40 -12.29
N VAL A 87 8.43 48.53 -11.99
CA VAL A 87 7.45 48.06 -12.98
C VAL A 87 6.58 49.20 -13.48
N ALA A 88 6.00 50.01 -12.60
CA ALA A 88 5.16 51.15 -12.98
C ALA A 88 5.91 52.20 -13.82
N ASP A 89 7.23 52.32 -13.60
CA ASP A 89 8.12 53.21 -14.34
C ASP A 89 8.61 52.60 -15.68
N GLY A 90 8.19 51.38 -16.01
CA GLY A 90 8.54 50.71 -17.27
C GLY A 90 9.99 50.24 -17.38
N GLN A 91 10.67 50.01 -16.24
CA GLN A 91 12.10 49.68 -16.21
C GLN A 91 12.42 48.23 -16.61
N TYR A 92 11.41 47.35 -16.72
CA TYR A 92 11.59 45.93 -17.02
C TYR A 92 10.99 45.56 -18.37
N ARG A 93 11.69 44.70 -19.11
CA ARG A 93 11.20 44.07 -20.34
C ARG A 93 10.35 42.84 -20.06
N ILE A 94 10.65 42.14 -18.97
CA ILE A 94 9.95 40.90 -18.58
C ILE A 94 9.60 40.97 -17.09
N VAL A 95 8.33 40.71 -16.76
CA VAL A 95 7.84 40.64 -15.38
C VAL A 95 7.20 39.27 -15.15
N LEU A 96 7.78 38.46 -14.27
CA LEU A 96 7.25 37.15 -13.86
C LEU A 96 6.39 37.29 -12.60
N VAL A 97 5.19 36.73 -12.60
CA VAL A 97 4.28 36.76 -11.44
C VAL A 97 3.60 35.43 -11.20
N ALA A 98 3.31 35.18 -9.92
CA ALA A 98 2.43 34.09 -9.51
C ALA A 98 0.96 34.48 -9.75
N PRO A 99 0.07 33.53 -10.11
CA PRO A 99 -1.30 33.83 -10.54
C PRO A 99 -2.11 34.59 -9.46
N GLU A 100 -1.90 34.30 -8.18
CA GLU A 100 -2.58 34.97 -7.08
C GLU A 100 -2.26 36.49 -7.02
N ARG A 101 -1.15 36.94 -7.62
CA ARG A 101 -0.78 38.35 -7.67
C ARG A 101 -1.68 39.18 -8.56
N LEU A 102 -2.40 38.55 -9.49
CA LEU A 102 -3.42 39.22 -10.29
C LEU A 102 -4.55 39.80 -9.43
N ARG A 103 -4.74 39.30 -8.20
CA ARG A 103 -5.73 39.82 -7.24
C ARG A 103 -5.23 41.04 -6.46
N SER A 104 -3.93 41.34 -6.52
CA SER A 104 -3.31 42.43 -5.77
C SER A 104 -3.56 43.78 -6.44
N ARG A 105 -4.27 44.67 -5.74
CA ARG A 105 -4.55 46.03 -6.23
C ARG A 105 -3.28 46.84 -6.56
N PRO A 106 -2.25 46.92 -5.68
CA PRO A 106 -1.01 47.62 -6.03
C PRO A 106 -0.32 47.09 -7.29
N PHE A 107 -0.38 45.78 -7.52
CA PHE A 107 0.17 45.16 -8.72
C PHE A 107 -0.62 45.53 -9.98
N ARG A 108 -1.96 45.45 -9.93
CA ARG A 108 -2.84 45.85 -11.03
C ARG A 108 -2.65 47.32 -11.40
N GLU A 109 -2.51 48.20 -10.40
CA GLU A 109 -2.24 49.63 -10.61
C GLU A 109 -0.88 49.87 -11.27
N ALA A 110 0.17 49.11 -10.88
CA ALA A 110 1.49 49.22 -11.49
C ALA A 110 1.50 48.74 -12.95
N ILE A 111 0.92 47.57 -13.23
CA ILE A 111 0.85 47.02 -14.59
C ILE A 111 -0.08 47.84 -15.50
N GLY A 112 -1.15 48.44 -14.97
CA GLY A 112 -2.05 49.29 -15.74
C GLY A 112 -1.39 50.59 -16.26
N ARG A 113 -0.24 50.98 -15.72
CA ARG A 113 0.53 52.18 -16.15
C ARG A 113 1.48 51.91 -17.32
N ILE A 114 1.80 50.65 -17.60
CA ILE A 114 2.75 50.29 -18.65
C ILE A 114 2.05 49.75 -19.91
N SER A 115 2.76 49.81 -21.03
CA SER A 115 2.33 49.14 -22.26
C SER A 115 2.76 47.68 -22.23
N LEU A 116 1.79 46.77 -22.20
CA LEU A 116 2.03 45.34 -22.32
C LEU A 116 2.14 44.93 -23.79
N SER A 117 3.27 44.34 -24.12
CA SER A 117 3.55 43.77 -25.45
C SER A 117 3.06 42.33 -25.59
N LEU A 118 3.02 41.59 -24.47
CA LEU A 118 2.71 40.17 -24.44
C LEU A 118 2.17 39.78 -23.06
N LEU A 119 1.16 38.93 -23.04
CA LEU A 119 0.74 38.16 -21.87
C LEU A 119 1.08 36.69 -22.10
N ALA A 120 2.10 36.17 -21.43
CA ALA A 120 2.45 34.76 -21.46
C ALA A 120 1.84 34.03 -20.26
N VAL A 121 1.09 32.96 -20.51
CA VAL A 121 0.54 32.07 -19.49
C VAL A 121 1.32 30.76 -19.55
N ASP A 122 2.27 30.59 -18.64
CA ASP A 122 3.06 29.36 -18.53
C ASP A 122 2.30 28.31 -17.70
N GLU A 123 2.56 27.03 -18.00
CA GLU A 123 1.80 25.89 -17.47
C GLU A 123 0.28 26.06 -17.58
N ALA A 124 -0.18 26.50 -18.77
CA ALA A 124 -1.58 26.82 -19.02
C ALA A 124 -2.55 25.66 -18.75
N HIS A 125 -2.09 24.40 -18.66
CA HIS A 125 -2.91 23.26 -18.25
C HIS A 125 -3.54 23.45 -16.87
N CYS A 126 -2.97 24.29 -15.99
CA CYS A 126 -3.52 24.61 -14.67
C CYS A 126 -4.89 25.30 -14.71
N LEU A 127 -5.29 25.87 -15.86
CA LEU A 127 -6.64 26.44 -16.07
C LEU A 127 -7.73 25.38 -16.06
N SER A 128 -7.44 24.21 -16.65
CA SER A 128 -8.46 23.18 -16.85
C SER A 128 -8.58 22.33 -15.60
N GLN A 129 -9.80 22.23 -15.07
CA GLN A 129 -10.14 21.27 -14.02
C GLN A 129 -9.99 19.80 -14.46
N TRP A 130 -9.88 19.56 -15.78
CA TRP A 130 -9.61 18.25 -16.35
C TRP A 130 -8.11 18.00 -16.58
N GLY A 131 -7.28 19.02 -16.37
CA GLY A 131 -5.82 18.91 -16.31
C GLY A 131 -5.35 18.18 -15.06
N HIS A 132 -4.06 17.83 -15.00
CA HIS A 132 -3.48 17.06 -13.89
C HIS A 132 -3.04 17.91 -12.69
N ASP A 133 -2.92 19.24 -12.85
CA ASP A 133 -2.55 20.19 -11.76
C ASP A 133 -3.43 21.45 -11.82
N PHE A 134 -4.74 21.31 -11.56
CA PHE A 134 -5.69 22.44 -11.56
C PHE A 134 -5.40 23.47 -10.46
N ARG A 135 -5.36 24.76 -10.80
CA ARG A 135 -5.14 25.87 -9.85
C ARG A 135 -6.24 26.93 -9.98
N PRO A 136 -7.09 27.13 -8.96
CA PRO A 136 -8.18 28.10 -9.02
C PRO A 136 -7.75 29.53 -9.41
N ASP A 137 -6.59 29.99 -8.94
CA ASP A 137 -6.11 31.35 -9.22
C ASP A 137 -5.88 31.63 -10.72
N TYR A 138 -5.67 30.60 -11.55
CA TYR A 138 -5.55 30.75 -13.00
C TYR A 138 -6.87 31.20 -13.65
N LEU A 139 -8.03 30.93 -13.05
CA LEU A 139 -9.33 31.34 -13.61
C LEU A 139 -9.49 32.87 -13.69
N HIS A 140 -8.73 33.63 -12.89
CA HIS A 140 -8.75 35.10 -12.91
C HIS A 140 -7.96 35.73 -14.06
N ILE A 141 -7.20 34.94 -14.82
CA ILE A 141 -6.36 35.45 -15.92
C ILE A 141 -7.22 36.07 -17.02
N ALA A 142 -8.36 35.47 -17.35
CA ALA A 142 -9.23 35.94 -18.42
C ALA A 142 -9.86 37.31 -18.12
N GLU A 143 -10.25 37.53 -16.86
CA GLU A 143 -10.72 38.83 -16.37
C GLU A 143 -9.61 39.87 -16.43
N SER A 144 -8.44 39.53 -15.85
CA SER A 144 -7.27 40.40 -15.85
C SER A 144 -6.85 40.81 -17.28
N ARG A 145 -6.88 39.86 -18.24
CA ARG A 145 -6.60 40.14 -19.65
C ARG A 145 -7.51 41.22 -20.23
N ARG A 146 -8.82 41.19 -19.93
CA ARG A 146 -9.78 42.20 -20.41
C ARG A 146 -9.46 43.58 -19.86
N GLU A 147 -9.14 43.67 -18.58
CA GLU A 147 -8.79 44.92 -17.90
C GLU A 147 -7.47 45.51 -18.43
N LEU A 148 -6.53 44.63 -18.82
CA LEU A 148 -5.24 44.99 -19.39
C LEU A 148 -5.31 45.31 -20.89
N LYS A 149 -6.49 45.61 -21.43
CA LYS A 149 -6.75 45.93 -22.85
C LYS A 149 -6.42 44.78 -23.81
N ALA A 150 -6.61 43.54 -23.37
CA ALA A 150 -6.47 42.32 -24.17
C ALA A 150 -5.15 42.24 -24.97
N PRO A 151 -3.98 42.22 -24.29
CA PRO A 151 -2.70 42.04 -24.96
C PRO A 151 -2.65 40.70 -25.72
N VAL A 152 -1.78 40.63 -26.73
CA VAL A 152 -1.45 39.38 -27.43
C VAL A 152 -1.08 38.35 -26.39
N THR A 153 -1.77 37.20 -26.43
CA THR A 153 -1.68 36.18 -25.39
C THR A 153 -1.05 34.91 -25.93
N LEU A 154 -0.01 34.45 -25.23
CA LEU A 154 0.68 33.20 -25.52
C LEU A 154 0.46 32.23 -24.35
N ALA A 155 -0.32 31.18 -24.58
CA ALA A 155 -0.51 30.10 -23.60
C ALA A 155 0.47 28.97 -23.89
N LEU A 156 1.26 28.54 -22.90
CA LEU A 156 2.26 27.49 -23.05
C LEU A 156 2.01 26.34 -22.08
N THR A 157 2.12 25.11 -22.54
CA THR A 157 2.07 23.93 -21.66
C THR A 157 2.84 22.76 -22.24
N ALA A 158 3.32 21.87 -21.37
CA ALA A 158 3.97 20.63 -21.77
C ALA A 158 3.00 19.47 -22.02
N THR A 159 1.88 19.49 -21.33
CA THR A 159 0.99 18.35 -21.17
C THR A 159 -0.46 18.85 -21.26
N ALA A 160 -1.02 18.79 -22.47
CA ALA A 160 -2.41 19.11 -22.70
C ALA A 160 -3.02 18.16 -23.73
N THR A 161 -3.95 17.33 -23.27
CA THR A 161 -4.80 16.52 -24.15
C THR A 161 -5.72 17.43 -24.99
N PRO A 162 -6.30 16.96 -26.10
CA PRO A 162 -7.17 17.79 -26.94
C PRO A 162 -8.28 18.52 -26.17
N ARG A 163 -8.90 17.84 -25.20
CA ARG A 163 -9.90 18.43 -24.30
C ARG A 163 -9.33 19.56 -23.43
N VAL A 164 -8.13 19.38 -22.87
CA VAL A 164 -7.46 20.41 -22.07
C VAL A 164 -7.07 21.62 -22.94
N GLN A 165 -6.69 21.39 -24.20
CA GLN A 165 -6.41 22.48 -25.14
C GLN A 165 -7.64 23.34 -25.42
N ASP A 166 -8.79 22.71 -25.66
CA ASP A 166 -10.07 23.40 -25.86
C ASP A 166 -10.47 24.22 -24.63
N ASP A 167 -10.31 23.62 -23.44
CA ASP A 167 -10.54 24.28 -22.16
C ASP A 167 -9.66 25.52 -21.97
N ILE A 168 -8.35 25.43 -22.24
CA ILE A 168 -7.42 26.56 -22.11
C ILE A 168 -7.88 27.74 -22.98
N ILE A 169 -8.22 27.44 -24.24
CA ILE A 169 -8.69 28.45 -25.21
C ILE A 169 -10.00 29.09 -24.74
N HIS A 170 -10.95 28.27 -24.30
CA HIS A 170 -12.24 28.75 -23.82
C HIS A 170 -12.08 29.61 -22.57
N LEU A 171 -11.36 29.12 -21.56
CA LEU A 171 -11.19 29.77 -20.26
C LEU A 171 -10.38 31.07 -20.36
N LEU A 172 -9.37 31.15 -21.22
CA LEU A 172 -8.62 32.41 -21.46
C LEU A 172 -9.36 33.40 -22.39
N GLY A 173 -10.44 32.97 -23.05
CA GLY A 173 -11.18 33.77 -24.02
C GLY A 173 -10.36 34.04 -25.30
N LEU A 174 -9.82 32.99 -25.91
CA LEU A 174 -8.95 33.04 -27.09
C LEU A 174 -9.54 32.30 -28.32
N PRO A 175 -10.78 32.63 -28.77
CA PRO A 175 -11.50 31.81 -29.75
C PRO A 175 -10.81 31.68 -31.12
N HIS A 176 -9.89 32.59 -31.46
CA HIS A 176 -9.14 32.61 -32.71
C HIS A 176 -7.64 32.33 -32.50
N ALA A 177 -7.26 31.74 -31.37
CA ALA A 177 -5.86 31.42 -31.12
C ALA A 177 -5.33 30.36 -32.09
N GLU A 178 -4.15 30.64 -32.64
CA GLU A 178 -3.39 29.67 -33.40
C GLU A 178 -2.97 28.51 -32.48
N ARG A 179 -3.21 27.27 -32.91
CA ARG A 179 -2.77 26.08 -32.17
C ARG A 179 -1.48 25.56 -32.77
N LEU A 180 -0.40 25.66 -32.01
CA LEU A 180 0.86 25.04 -32.37
C LEU A 180 1.14 23.86 -31.43
N ILE A 181 0.81 22.67 -31.90
CA ILE A 181 1.03 21.42 -31.19
C ILE A 181 2.22 20.74 -31.86
N THR A 182 3.36 20.71 -31.17
CA THR A 182 4.49 19.90 -31.64
C THR A 182 4.36 18.48 -31.10
N GLY A 183 4.93 17.50 -31.81
CA GLY A 183 4.90 16.11 -31.37
C GLY A 183 5.41 15.90 -29.93
N PHE A 184 4.80 14.94 -29.25
CA PHE A 184 5.13 14.48 -27.91
C PHE A 184 6.17 13.35 -27.94
N ASN A 185 6.59 12.91 -29.13
CA ASN A 185 7.58 11.85 -29.27
C ASN A 185 8.97 12.32 -28.80
N ARG A 186 9.51 11.64 -27.79
CA ARG A 186 10.89 11.77 -27.31
C ARG A 186 11.67 10.50 -27.69
N PRO A 187 12.20 10.39 -28.92
CA PRO A 187 12.75 9.13 -29.45
C PRO A 187 14.02 8.66 -28.71
N ASN A 188 14.63 9.56 -27.93
CA ASN A 188 15.80 9.26 -27.12
C ASN A 188 15.46 8.63 -25.74
N LEU A 189 14.19 8.68 -25.30
CA LEU A 189 13.75 8.09 -24.04
C LEU A 189 13.26 6.66 -24.23
N THR A 190 13.89 5.66 -23.61
CA THR A 190 13.34 4.29 -23.58
C THR A 190 12.29 4.17 -22.47
N LEU A 191 11.07 3.74 -22.80
CA LEU A 191 9.97 3.62 -21.84
C LEU A 191 9.86 2.17 -21.31
N GLU A 192 9.96 1.96 -20.01
CA GLU A 192 10.03 0.62 -19.41
C GLU A 192 9.12 0.50 -18.18
N VAL A 193 8.42 -0.62 -18.05
CA VAL A 193 7.63 -0.92 -16.85
C VAL A 193 7.98 -2.31 -16.34
N PHE A 194 8.41 -2.38 -15.08
CA PHE A 194 8.70 -3.64 -14.39
C PHE A 194 7.62 -3.92 -13.37
N SER A 195 7.07 -5.15 -13.40
CA SER A 195 6.07 -5.57 -12.41
C SER A 195 6.74 -5.97 -11.10
N ALA A 196 6.25 -5.44 -9.98
CA ALA A 196 6.75 -5.72 -8.64
C ALA A 196 5.58 -6.06 -7.69
N PRO A 197 5.45 -7.31 -7.22
CA PRO A 197 4.33 -7.73 -6.37
C PRO A 197 4.39 -7.18 -4.94
N ASP A 198 5.59 -6.85 -4.45
CA ASP A 198 5.84 -6.38 -3.09
C ASP A 198 7.05 -5.44 -2.98
N VAL A 199 7.27 -4.90 -1.78
CA VAL A 199 8.37 -3.96 -1.47
C VAL A 199 9.75 -4.60 -1.72
N LYS A 200 9.92 -5.88 -1.35
CA LYS A 200 11.20 -6.57 -1.54
C LYS A 200 11.53 -6.68 -3.02
N ALA A 201 10.56 -7.03 -3.86
CA ALA A 201 10.72 -7.06 -5.31
C ALA A 201 11.05 -5.68 -5.88
N LYS A 202 10.42 -4.60 -5.40
CA LYS A 202 10.76 -3.23 -5.80
C LYS A 202 12.21 -2.88 -5.46
N LEU A 203 12.64 -3.13 -4.23
CA LEU A 203 14.02 -2.82 -3.79
C LEU A 203 15.06 -3.64 -4.55
N ASN A 204 14.77 -4.91 -4.84
CA ASN A 204 15.62 -5.72 -5.73
C ASN A 204 15.73 -5.10 -7.13
N LEU A 205 14.61 -4.70 -7.74
CA LEU A 205 14.62 -4.04 -9.04
C LEU A 205 15.37 -2.71 -9.01
N VAL A 206 15.25 -1.90 -7.95
CA VAL A 206 16.04 -0.68 -7.76
C VAL A 206 17.53 -1.00 -7.71
N ARG A 207 17.95 -1.96 -6.88
CA ARG A 207 19.35 -2.38 -6.77
C ARG A 207 19.90 -2.85 -8.12
N ASP A 208 19.18 -3.77 -8.77
CA ASP A 208 19.64 -4.39 -10.01
C ASP A 208 19.68 -3.38 -11.17
N PHE A 209 18.74 -2.42 -11.19
CA PHE A 209 18.75 -1.31 -12.14
C PHE A 209 19.93 -0.37 -11.90
N LEU A 210 20.14 0.07 -10.66
CA LEU A 210 21.20 1.02 -10.31
C LEU A 210 22.60 0.44 -10.50
N ALA A 211 22.76 -0.88 -10.35
CA ALA A 211 24.03 -1.56 -10.62
C ALA A 211 24.50 -1.43 -12.08
N GLN A 212 23.60 -1.12 -13.01
CA GLN A 212 23.89 -0.96 -14.44
C GLN A 212 23.65 0.48 -14.92
N ALA A 213 23.18 1.37 -14.04
CA ALA A 213 22.84 2.73 -14.40
C ALA A 213 24.08 3.62 -14.32
N GLU A 214 24.29 4.39 -15.39
CA GLU A 214 25.36 5.39 -15.45
C GLU A 214 24.77 6.80 -15.57
N GLY A 215 25.46 7.78 -14.98
CA GLY A 215 25.07 9.19 -14.99
C GLY A 215 23.96 9.55 -14.00
N ALA A 216 23.45 10.77 -14.13
CA ALA A 216 22.54 11.33 -13.14
C ALA A 216 21.13 10.73 -13.21
N GLY A 217 20.51 10.56 -12.04
CA GLY A 217 19.22 9.91 -11.92
C GLY A 217 18.25 10.60 -10.96
N ILE A 218 16.95 10.44 -11.23
CA ILE A 218 15.86 10.86 -10.34
C ILE A 218 14.99 9.64 -10.04
N ILE A 219 14.70 9.39 -8.76
CA ILE A 219 13.79 8.33 -8.32
C ILE A 219 12.55 8.97 -7.70
N TYR A 220 11.37 8.83 -8.32
CA TYR A 220 10.11 9.34 -7.79
C TYR A 220 9.39 8.33 -6.90
N THR A 221 8.97 8.77 -5.72
CA THR A 221 8.20 7.98 -4.74
C THR A 221 6.85 8.65 -4.42
N GLY A 222 5.87 7.85 -3.99
CA GLY A 222 4.54 8.34 -3.64
C GLY A 222 4.46 9.03 -2.27
N THR A 223 5.41 8.76 -1.38
CA THR A 223 5.39 9.27 0.00
C THR A 223 6.76 9.81 0.44
N ARG A 224 6.75 10.70 1.43
CA ARG A 224 7.97 11.26 2.04
C ARG A 224 8.83 10.15 2.66
N ARG A 225 8.16 9.22 3.36
CA ARG A 225 8.78 8.04 3.95
C ARG A 225 9.49 7.19 2.90
N ASP A 226 8.82 6.88 1.79
CA ASP A 226 9.45 6.10 0.72
C ASP A 226 10.67 6.85 0.15
N ALA A 227 10.63 8.19 0.06
CA ALA A 227 11.78 8.95 -0.41
C ALA A 227 12.99 8.80 0.53
N GLU A 228 12.77 8.89 1.84
CA GLU A 228 13.81 8.69 2.86
C GLU A 228 14.32 7.24 2.88
N GLU A 229 13.43 6.26 2.96
CA GLU A 229 13.77 4.83 3.06
C GLU A 229 14.47 4.31 1.80
N VAL A 230 14.03 4.72 0.61
CA VAL A 230 14.70 4.34 -0.64
C VAL A 230 16.07 5.02 -0.75
N ALA A 231 16.22 6.27 -0.30
CA ALA A 231 17.53 6.92 -0.27
C ALA A 231 18.49 6.24 0.72
N GLU A 232 18.00 5.83 1.90
CA GLU A 232 18.76 5.01 2.86
C GLU A 232 19.16 3.66 2.27
N PHE A 233 18.22 2.96 1.62
CA PHE A 233 18.49 1.70 0.94
C PHE A 233 19.60 1.84 -0.10
N ILE A 234 19.55 2.89 -0.92
CA ILE A 234 20.53 3.12 -1.97
C ILE A 234 21.92 3.37 -1.36
N ARG A 235 22.02 4.20 -0.33
CA ARG A 235 23.30 4.46 0.35
C ARG A 235 23.86 3.21 1.01
N ASP A 236 23.02 2.49 1.74
CA ASP A 236 23.48 1.43 2.62
C ASP A 236 23.65 0.08 1.92
N VAL A 237 22.84 -0.20 0.89
CA VAL A 237 22.83 -1.49 0.18
C VAL A 237 23.47 -1.38 -1.19
N CYS A 238 23.24 -0.29 -1.93
CA CYS A 238 23.83 -0.10 -3.26
C CYS A 238 25.20 0.60 -3.18
N GLY A 239 25.54 1.25 -2.06
CA GLY A 239 26.80 1.97 -1.88
C GLY A 239 26.91 3.23 -2.74
N LEU A 240 25.78 3.81 -3.15
CA LEU A 240 25.72 4.98 -4.03
C LEU A 240 25.36 6.24 -3.23
N GLU A 241 25.93 7.38 -3.63
CA GLU A 241 25.55 8.67 -3.06
C GLU A 241 24.15 9.08 -3.52
N ALA A 242 23.21 9.16 -2.56
CA ALA A 242 21.83 9.57 -2.81
C ALA A 242 21.28 10.42 -1.65
N ARG A 243 20.63 11.53 -1.99
CA ARG A 243 19.84 12.36 -1.05
C ARG A 243 18.35 12.23 -1.36
N TYR A 244 17.51 12.60 -0.40
CA TYR A 244 16.06 12.65 -0.59
C TYR A 244 15.55 14.10 -0.69
N TYR A 245 14.43 14.31 -1.39
CA TYR A 245 13.78 15.61 -1.53
C TYR A 245 12.25 15.49 -1.44
N HIS A 246 11.66 16.23 -0.51
CA HIS A 246 10.21 16.33 -0.39
C HIS A 246 9.78 17.65 0.24
N GLY A 247 8.49 18.00 0.13
CA GLY A 247 7.96 19.29 0.58
C GLY A 247 8.03 19.58 2.09
N ALA A 248 8.36 18.59 2.94
CA ALA A 248 8.58 18.79 4.38
C ALA A 248 10.00 19.23 4.74
N LEU A 249 10.94 19.18 3.79
CA LEU A 249 12.27 19.73 4.05
C LEU A 249 12.16 21.24 4.22
N ASP A 250 12.91 21.79 5.17
CA ASP A 250 13.00 23.23 5.33
C ASP A 250 13.51 23.89 4.03
N ALA A 251 13.27 25.19 3.89
CA ALA A 251 13.60 25.91 2.65
C ALA A 251 15.10 25.89 2.33
N ALA A 252 15.96 25.87 3.34
CA ALA A 252 17.42 25.88 3.16
C ALA A 252 17.92 24.51 2.69
N ALA A 253 17.49 23.42 3.32
CA ALA A 253 17.82 22.05 2.93
C ALA A 253 17.32 21.70 1.53
N ARG A 254 16.12 22.19 1.15
CA ARG A 254 15.60 22.06 -0.22
C ARG A 254 16.48 22.79 -1.23
N ALA A 255 16.85 24.04 -0.93
CA ALA A 255 17.71 24.82 -1.81
C ALA A 255 19.08 24.16 -1.98
N GLU A 256 19.73 23.76 -0.88
CA GLU A 256 21.03 23.09 -0.90
C GLU A 256 20.99 21.80 -1.72
N THR A 257 20.00 20.94 -1.48
CA THR A 257 19.87 19.66 -2.18
C THR A 257 19.59 19.85 -3.67
N GLN A 258 18.74 20.82 -4.02
CA GLN A 258 18.44 21.16 -5.41
C GLN A 258 19.67 21.73 -6.11
N GLU A 259 20.39 22.66 -5.48
CA GLU A 259 21.61 23.27 -6.02
C GLU A 259 22.70 22.23 -6.24
N ALA A 260 22.95 21.33 -5.28
CA ALA A 260 23.91 20.24 -5.43
C ALA A 260 23.57 19.30 -6.59
N PHE A 261 22.28 18.96 -6.77
CA PHE A 261 21.85 18.17 -7.92
C PHE A 261 22.01 18.92 -9.24
N MET A 262 21.71 20.21 -9.27
CA MET A 262 21.82 21.03 -10.49
C MET A 262 23.27 21.33 -10.88
N ALA A 263 24.16 21.49 -9.89
CA ALA A 263 25.60 21.70 -10.10
C ALA A 263 26.33 20.45 -10.58
N GLY A 264 25.73 19.26 -10.39
CA GLY A 264 26.32 17.98 -10.74
C GLY A 264 27.04 17.29 -9.60
N ASP A 265 27.11 17.91 -8.42
CA ASP A 265 27.75 17.37 -7.21
C ASP A 265 27.00 16.16 -6.65
N LEU A 266 25.66 16.13 -6.82
CA LEU A 266 24.82 15.00 -6.44
C LEU A 266 24.40 14.19 -7.68
N PRO A 267 24.79 12.90 -7.81
CA PRO A 267 24.44 12.09 -8.97
C PRO A 267 22.99 11.56 -8.91
N LEU A 268 22.46 11.27 -7.72
CA LEU A 268 21.18 10.61 -7.56
C LEU A 268 20.33 11.29 -6.49
N ILE A 269 19.06 11.51 -6.83
CA ILE A 269 18.08 12.08 -5.90
C ILE A 269 16.81 11.23 -5.87
N VAL A 270 16.31 10.98 -4.66
CA VAL A 270 15.04 10.29 -4.43
C VAL A 270 14.02 11.33 -3.97
N ALA A 271 12.86 11.42 -4.60
CA ALA A 271 11.96 12.51 -4.33
C ALA A 271 10.48 12.20 -4.47
N THR A 272 9.64 12.97 -3.78
CA THR A 272 8.22 13.06 -4.14
C THR A 272 8.03 14.01 -5.33
N ASN A 273 6.79 14.16 -5.79
CA ASN A 273 6.40 15.16 -6.80
C ASN A 273 6.81 16.62 -6.47
N ALA A 274 7.22 16.89 -5.23
CA ALA A 274 7.76 18.18 -4.80
C ALA A 274 9.08 18.52 -5.52
N PHE A 275 9.89 17.52 -5.88
CA PHE A 275 11.07 17.71 -6.73
C PHE A 275 10.64 17.78 -8.20
N GLY A 276 9.92 18.85 -8.49
CA GLY A 276 9.05 18.96 -9.64
C GLY A 276 9.46 20.05 -10.61
N MET A 277 8.45 20.75 -11.12
CA MET A 277 8.56 21.71 -12.21
C MET A 277 9.69 22.74 -11.95
N GLY A 278 10.53 22.96 -12.96
CA GLY A 278 11.68 23.88 -12.89
C GLY A 278 13.07 23.23 -12.85
N ILE A 279 13.17 21.92 -12.62
CA ILE A 279 14.44 21.19 -12.79
C ILE A 279 14.81 21.16 -14.28
N ASP A 280 15.97 21.72 -14.63
CA ASP A 280 16.51 21.77 -16.00
C ASP A 280 17.96 21.28 -16.07
N ARG A 281 18.21 20.10 -15.50
CA ARG A 281 19.49 19.41 -15.64
C ARG A 281 19.50 18.62 -16.96
N PRO A 282 20.36 18.95 -17.95
CA PRO A 282 20.29 18.37 -19.29
C PRO A 282 20.75 16.90 -19.37
N ASP A 283 21.63 16.49 -18.47
CA ASP A 283 22.38 15.23 -18.46
C ASP A 283 21.75 14.11 -17.60
N VAL A 284 20.49 14.25 -17.20
CA VAL A 284 19.78 13.18 -16.47
C VAL A 284 19.59 11.96 -17.38
N ARG A 285 20.17 10.82 -17.02
CA ARG A 285 20.18 9.58 -17.81
C ARG A 285 19.00 8.67 -17.51
N PHE A 286 18.42 8.76 -16.32
CA PHE A 286 17.20 8.03 -16.03
C PHE A 286 16.26 8.74 -15.06
N VAL A 287 14.98 8.45 -15.21
CA VAL A 287 13.94 8.75 -14.23
C VAL A 287 13.27 7.41 -13.88
N LEU A 288 13.27 7.04 -12.61
CA LEU A 288 12.65 5.82 -12.11
C LEU A 288 11.48 6.15 -11.18
N HIS A 289 10.29 5.66 -11.48
CA HIS A 289 9.11 5.76 -10.65
C HIS A 289 9.00 4.53 -9.76
N TYR A 290 9.38 4.66 -8.49
CA TYR A 290 9.24 3.61 -7.48
C TYR A 290 7.77 3.37 -7.10
N THR A 291 6.95 4.42 -7.21
CA THR A 291 5.49 4.36 -7.04
C THR A 291 4.84 4.87 -8.32
N VAL A 292 3.78 4.21 -8.78
CA VAL A 292 3.01 4.68 -9.93
C VAL A 292 2.50 6.11 -9.72
N PRO A 293 2.61 7.02 -10.70
CA PRO A 293 1.95 8.33 -10.65
C PRO A 293 0.42 8.22 -10.71
N GLY A 294 -0.28 9.27 -10.28
CA GLY A 294 -1.75 9.28 -10.27
C GLY A 294 -2.37 9.47 -11.66
N THR A 295 -1.61 10.00 -12.62
CA THR A 295 -2.05 10.26 -14.00
C THR A 295 -0.92 10.02 -15.00
N LEU A 296 -1.27 9.77 -16.26
CA LEU A 296 -0.29 9.57 -17.33
C LEU A 296 0.44 10.88 -17.69
N GLU A 297 -0.21 12.03 -17.49
CA GLU A 297 0.38 13.36 -17.66
C GLU A 297 1.51 13.61 -16.66
N ALA A 298 1.29 13.28 -15.38
CA ALA A 298 2.32 13.39 -14.34
C ALA A 298 3.51 12.49 -14.66
N TYR A 299 3.24 11.22 -15.03
CA TYR A 299 4.29 10.29 -15.48
C TYR A 299 5.10 10.86 -16.64
N TYR A 300 4.45 11.37 -17.69
CA TYR A 300 5.14 11.91 -18.86
C TYR A 300 5.95 13.18 -18.53
N GLN A 301 5.42 14.07 -17.70
CA GLN A 301 6.12 15.27 -17.26
C GLN A 301 7.39 14.93 -16.47
N GLU A 302 7.29 13.97 -15.55
CA GLU A 302 8.39 13.48 -14.72
C GLU A 302 9.42 12.70 -15.53
N ALA A 303 8.99 11.73 -16.33
CA ALA A 303 9.86 10.96 -17.23
C ALA A 303 10.60 11.86 -18.24
N GLY A 304 9.94 12.91 -18.73
CA GLY A 304 10.50 13.88 -19.68
C GLY A 304 11.65 14.73 -19.13
N ARG A 305 11.96 14.63 -17.83
CA ARG A 305 13.16 15.24 -17.22
C ARG A 305 14.45 14.56 -17.64
N ALA A 306 14.40 13.29 -18.03
CA ALA A 306 15.56 12.59 -18.56
C ALA A 306 15.88 13.01 -20.01
N GLY A 307 17.15 12.90 -20.39
CA GLY A 307 17.63 13.03 -21.78
C GLY A 307 17.26 14.35 -22.45
N ARG A 308 17.38 15.49 -21.76
CA ARG A 308 17.07 16.81 -22.33
C ARG A 308 18.14 17.31 -23.29
N ASP A 309 19.36 16.78 -23.18
CA ASP A 309 20.44 16.88 -24.16
C ASP A 309 20.18 16.11 -25.47
N GLY A 310 19.10 15.31 -25.53
CA GLY A 310 18.74 14.49 -26.69
C GLY A 310 19.50 13.16 -26.77
N LEU A 311 20.40 12.88 -25.82
CA LEU A 311 21.11 11.61 -25.73
C LEU A 311 20.20 10.51 -25.16
N PRO A 312 20.55 9.22 -25.35
CA PRO A 312 19.78 8.10 -24.82
C PRO A 312 19.56 8.23 -23.30
N ALA A 313 18.32 7.99 -22.88
CA ALA A 313 17.94 8.00 -21.47
C ALA A 313 16.76 7.04 -21.24
N ARG A 314 16.51 6.66 -19.98
CA ARG A 314 15.51 5.65 -19.60
C ARG A 314 14.44 6.23 -18.69
N ALA A 315 13.18 5.90 -18.95
CA ALA A 315 12.05 6.20 -18.09
C ALA A 315 11.47 4.87 -17.59
N VAL A 316 11.70 4.58 -16.31
CA VAL A 316 11.43 3.28 -15.70
C VAL A 316 10.31 3.41 -14.69
N LEU A 317 9.30 2.54 -14.76
CA LEU A 317 8.21 2.48 -13.80
C LEU A 317 8.17 1.12 -13.11
N LEU A 318 8.24 1.12 -11.78
CA LEU A 318 8.03 -0.07 -10.96
C LEU A 318 6.55 -0.17 -10.61
N TYR A 319 5.81 -1.00 -11.34
CA TYR A 319 4.37 -1.13 -11.18
C TYR A 319 4.00 -2.20 -10.15
N SER A 320 3.31 -1.80 -9.10
CA SER A 320 2.58 -2.68 -8.20
C SER A 320 1.11 -2.31 -8.19
N SER A 321 0.23 -3.30 -8.30
CA SER A 321 -1.23 -3.05 -8.21
C SER A 321 -1.65 -2.55 -6.82
N ARG A 322 -0.80 -2.74 -5.78
CA ARG A 322 -1.02 -2.18 -4.44
C ARG A 322 -0.82 -0.67 -4.38
N ASP A 323 -0.08 -0.10 -5.33
CA ASP A 323 0.17 1.35 -5.35
C ASP A 323 -1.10 2.14 -5.68
N THR A 324 -2.10 1.52 -6.35
CA THR A 324 -3.35 2.22 -6.70
C THR A 324 -4.13 2.62 -5.46
N SER A 325 -4.02 1.88 -4.35
CA SER A 325 -4.69 2.20 -3.10
C SER A 325 -4.25 3.54 -2.51
N LEU A 326 -3.00 3.96 -2.75
CA LEU A 326 -2.51 5.28 -2.34
C LEU A 326 -3.25 6.40 -3.10
N HIS A 327 -3.41 6.25 -4.42
CA HIS A 327 -4.13 7.21 -5.24
C HIS A 327 -5.62 7.19 -4.98
N GLU A 328 -6.22 6.02 -4.75
CA GLU A 328 -7.61 5.90 -4.31
C GLU A 328 -7.82 6.68 -3.00
N PHE A 329 -6.91 6.54 -2.03
CA PHE A 329 -6.97 7.31 -0.79
C PHE A 329 -6.87 8.83 -1.00
N PHE A 330 -5.96 9.30 -1.87
CA PHE A 330 -5.89 10.73 -2.22
C PHE A 330 -7.17 11.22 -2.90
N ILE A 331 -7.73 10.42 -3.81
CA ILE A 331 -8.99 10.73 -4.50
C ILE A 331 -10.14 10.84 -3.49
N GLU A 332 -10.23 9.94 -2.51
CA GLU A 332 -11.26 9.99 -1.48
C GLU A 332 -11.11 11.20 -0.55
N ASN A 333 -9.88 11.53 -0.14
CA ASN A 333 -9.62 12.70 0.71
C ASN A 333 -9.85 14.03 -0.01
N ASP A 334 -9.64 14.08 -1.32
CA ASP A 334 -9.94 15.27 -2.13
C ASP A 334 -11.43 15.38 -2.50
N SER A 335 -12.27 14.45 -2.05
CA SER A 335 -13.67 14.34 -2.46
C SER A 335 -14.64 14.30 -1.27
N PRO A 336 -14.88 15.45 -0.59
CA PRO A 336 -15.86 15.51 0.49
C PRO A 336 -17.29 15.27 0.00
N SER A 337 -18.05 14.46 0.74
CA SER A 337 -19.45 14.17 0.49
C SER A 337 -20.34 15.36 0.84
N ALA A 338 -21.61 15.33 0.41
CA ALA A 338 -22.57 16.38 0.76
C ALA A 338 -22.74 16.52 2.29
N ASP A 339 -22.72 15.40 3.02
CA ASP A 339 -22.87 15.41 4.48
C ASP A 339 -21.62 15.94 5.18
N GLU A 340 -20.44 15.62 4.65
CA GLU A 340 -19.16 16.14 5.15
C GLU A 340 -19.02 17.65 4.90
N LEU A 341 -19.43 18.13 3.71
CA LEU A 341 -19.53 19.56 3.40
C LEU A 341 -20.51 20.27 4.34
N ARG A 342 -21.66 19.65 4.62
CA ARG A 342 -22.66 20.19 5.55
C ARG A 342 -22.13 20.25 6.98
N ALA A 343 -21.40 19.22 7.43
CA ALA A 343 -20.77 19.19 8.74
C ALA A 343 -19.70 20.30 8.89
N ALA A 344 -18.85 20.49 7.88
CA ALA A 344 -17.84 21.55 7.88
C ALA A 344 -18.48 22.95 7.88
N HIS A 345 -19.54 23.16 7.08
CA HIS A 345 -20.29 24.42 7.06
C HIS A 345 -21.01 24.69 8.39
N SER A 346 -21.66 23.67 8.96
CA SER A 346 -22.32 23.76 10.27
C SER A 346 -21.34 24.09 11.38
N PHE A 347 -20.14 23.51 11.36
CA PHE A 347 -19.09 23.86 12.31
C PHE A 347 -18.66 25.32 12.18
N ALA A 348 -18.54 25.83 10.95
CA ALA A 348 -18.16 27.21 10.67
C ALA A 348 -19.32 28.22 10.86
N SER A 349 -20.55 27.76 11.17
CA SER A 349 -21.73 28.61 11.28
C SER A 349 -21.70 29.49 12.53
N GLY A 350 -22.14 30.75 12.41
CA GLY A 350 -22.13 31.75 13.48
C GLY A 350 -21.44 33.05 13.06
N PRO A 351 -21.17 33.98 14.01
CA PRO A 351 -20.25 35.11 13.77
C PRO A 351 -18.86 34.58 13.38
N VAL A 352 -18.00 35.45 12.81
CA VAL A 352 -16.64 35.11 12.38
C VAL A 352 -15.97 34.18 13.39
N LYS A 353 -15.69 32.95 12.96
CA LYS A 353 -15.19 31.88 13.82
C LYS A 353 -13.72 31.68 13.54
N GLU A 354 -12.93 31.62 14.60
CA GLU A 354 -11.51 31.30 14.54
C GLU A 354 -11.30 29.88 15.04
N PHE A 355 -10.58 29.07 14.27
CA PHE A 355 -10.25 27.70 14.67
C PHE A 355 -9.02 27.17 13.95
N ALA A 356 -8.33 26.23 14.57
CA ALA A 356 -7.33 25.39 13.92
C ALA A 356 -7.97 24.20 13.19
N LEU A 357 -7.32 23.65 12.17
CA LEU A 357 -7.83 22.50 11.42
C LEU A 357 -8.05 21.26 12.30
N GLU A 358 -7.24 21.08 13.35
CA GLU A 358 -7.39 20.02 14.36
C GLU A 358 -8.73 20.09 15.12
N GLU A 359 -9.28 21.29 15.29
CA GLU A 359 -10.56 21.48 15.99
C GLU A 359 -11.73 21.08 15.11
N LEU A 360 -11.65 21.41 13.81
CA LEU A 360 -12.62 20.97 12.82
C LEU A 360 -12.59 19.45 12.66
N GLU A 361 -11.40 18.83 12.62
CA GLU A 361 -11.24 17.38 12.60
C GLU A 361 -11.87 16.72 13.83
N ARG A 362 -11.59 17.22 15.04
CA ARG A 362 -12.19 16.69 16.28
C ARG A 362 -13.71 16.80 16.30
N ALA A 363 -14.27 17.88 15.75
CA ALA A 363 -15.70 18.12 15.75
C ALA A 363 -16.46 17.31 14.67
N THR A 364 -15.84 17.09 13.51
CA THR A 364 -16.50 16.48 12.35
C THR A 364 -16.04 15.06 12.05
N GLY A 365 -14.94 14.60 12.65
CA GLY A 365 -14.27 13.34 12.31
C GLY A 365 -13.56 13.37 10.95
N LEU A 366 -13.51 14.52 10.26
CA LEU A 366 -12.88 14.66 8.96
C LEU A 366 -11.36 14.77 9.11
N PRO A 367 -10.56 13.94 8.40
CA PRO A 367 -9.12 14.13 8.32
C PRO A 367 -8.80 15.55 7.85
N GLN A 368 -7.75 16.17 8.39
CA GLN A 368 -7.43 17.59 8.13
C GLN A 368 -7.31 17.94 6.65
N THR A 369 -6.78 17.03 5.83
CA THR A 369 -6.67 17.21 4.36
C THR A 369 -8.05 17.37 3.73
N LYS A 370 -8.98 16.47 4.07
CA LYS A 370 -10.37 16.47 3.60
C LYS A 370 -11.17 17.63 4.16
N ALA A 371 -10.94 17.99 5.42
CA ALA A 371 -11.53 19.16 6.05
C ALA A 371 -11.11 20.47 5.35
N ARG A 372 -9.83 20.62 5.02
CA ARG A 372 -9.32 21.76 4.23
C ARG A 372 -9.99 21.84 2.86
N VAL A 373 -10.09 20.71 2.14
CA VAL A 373 -10.75 20.65 0.84
C VAL A 373 -12.23 21.02 0.95
N ALA A 374 -12.93 20.54 1.99
CA ALA A 374 -14.32 20.90 2.23
C ALA A 374 -14.50 22.42 2.42
N LEU A 375 -13.65 23.06 3.21
CA LEU A 375 -13.66 24.52 3.40
C LEU A 375 -13.41 25.27 2.08
N GLU A 376 -12.44 24.82 1.27
CA GLU A 376 -12.13 25.41 -0.04
C GLU A 376 -13.31 25.29 -1.02
N GLN A 377 -14.01 24.14 -1.05
CA GLN A 377 -15.18 23.97 -1.91
C GLN A 377 -16.36 24.85 -1.50
N LEU A 378 -16.59 24.98 -0.19
CA LEU A 378 -17.62 25.86 0.36
C LEU A 378 -17.30 27.35 0.07
N GLU A 379 -16.03 27.74 0.17
CA GLU A 379 -15.57 29.09 -0.18
C GLU A 379 -15.75 29.38 -1.67
N ALA A 380 -15.34 28.46 -2.56
CA ALA A 380 -15.54 28.60 -4.00
C ALA A 380 -17.02 28.73 -4.39
N ALA A 381 -17.91 28.13 -3.60
CA ALA A 381 -19.35 28.23 -3.78
C ALA A 381 -20.00 29.43 -3.08
N HIS A 382 -19.20 30.33 -2.50
CA HIS A 382 -19.65 31.49 -1.73
C HIS A 382 -20.53 31.13 -0.52
N ALA A 383 -20.36 29.92 0.01
CA ALA A 383 -20.99 29.47 1.27
C ALA A 383 -20.09 29.72 2.49
N LEU A 384 -18.83 30.05 2.26
CA LEU A 384 -17.88 30.54 3.27
C LEU A 384 -17.10 31.73 2.71
N ARG A 385 -16.61 32.58 3.62
CA ARG A 385 -15.67 33.66 3.31
C ARG A 385 -14.51 33.61 4.31
N ARG A 386 -13.26 33.65 3.83
CA ARG A 386 -12.08 33.79 4.68
C ARG A 386 -11.79 35.27 4.95
N ALA A 387 -11.52 35.61 6.21
CA ALA A 387 -10.96 36.92 6.56
C ALA A 387 -9.43 36.94 6.33
N PRO A 388 -8.77 38.12 6.21
CA PRO A 388 -7.33 38.20 6.04
C PRO A 388 -6.59 37.51 7.20
N ASP A 389 -5.67 36.60 6.89
CA ASP A 389 -4.90 35.86 7.89
C ASP A 389 -3.95 36.81 8.64
N GLU A 390 -4.17 37.01 9.94
CA GLU A 390 -3.27 37.77 10.82
C GLU A 390 -2.25 36.89 11.57
N ALA A 391 -2.44 35.55 11.58
CA ALA A 391 -1.58 34.59 12.27
C ALA A 391 -1.48 33.23 11.54
N TYR A 392 -0.28 32.61 11.54
CA TYR A 392 -0.05 31.29 10.94
C TYR A 392 -0.83 30.18 11.67
N GLY A 393 -1.61 29.40 10.92
CA GLY A 393 -2.23 28.15 11.39
C GLY A 393 -3.64 28.26 11.98
N VAL A 394 -4.20 29.47 12.08
CA VAL A 394 -5.58 29.70 12.56
C VAL A 394 -6.41 30.21 11.39
N LEU A 395 -7.52 29.53 11.10
CA LEU A 395 -8.46 29.93 10.05
C LEU A 395 -9.53 30.84 10.64
N ARG A 396 -9.71 32.03 10.05
CA ARG A 396 -10.82 32.93 10.34
C ARG A 396 -11.86 32.85 9.22
N VAL A 397 -13.01 32.26 9.50
CA VAL A 397 -14.06 32.04 8.50
C VAL A 397 -15.40 32.62 8.94
N GLU A 398 -16.12 33.17 7.97
CA GLU A 398 -17.51 33.60 8.07
C GLU A 398 -18.36 32.66 7.23
N ALA A 399 -19.31 31.96 7.85
CA ALA A 399 -20.30 31.16 7.12
C ALA A 399 -21.36 32.05 6.49
N LEU A 400 -21.57 31.84 5.19
CA LEU A 400 -22.64 32.44 4.41
C LEU A 400 -23.78 31.43 4.23
N PRO A 401 -25.01 31.86 3.90
CA PRO A 401 -26.13 30.94 3.72
C PRO A 401 -25.84 29.84 2.69
N LEU A 402 -25.95 28.58 3.11
CA LEU A 402 -25.79 27.41 2.23
C LEU A 402 -27.17 26.81 1.93
N SER A 403 -27.64 26.97 0.69
CA SER A 403 -28.88 26.33 0.24
C SER A 403 -28.64 24.88 -0.20
N GLU A 404 -29.69 24.05 -0.10
CA GLU A 404 -29.62 22.65 -0.54
C GLU A 404 -29.41 22.50 -2.06
N SER A 405 -29.74 23.53 -2.85
CA SER A 405 -29.42 23.55 -4.29
C SER A 405 -27.94 23.82 -4.55
N VAL A 406 -27.32 24.73 -3.80
CA VAL A 406 -25.88 25.01 -3.87
C VAL A 406 -25.10 23.79 -3.38
N LEU A 407 -25.48 23.19 -2.25
CA LEU A 407 -24.82 21.99 -1.72
C LEU A 407 -24.87 20.82 -2.72
N ARG A 408 -26.03 20.55 -3.34
CA ARG A 408 -26.15 19.53 -4.39
C ARG A 408 -25.26 19.82 -5.60
N LYS A 409 -25.13 21.10 -6.00
CA LYS A 409 -24.24 21.50 -7.10
C LYS A 409 -22.77 21.26 -6.75
N ILE A 410 -22.33 21.63 -5.54
CA ILE A 410 -20.96 21.36 -5.06
C ILE A 410 -20.70 19.86 -5.03
N ALA A 411 -21.60 19.09 -4.41
CA ALA A 411 -21.46 17.65 -4.28
C ALA A 411 -21.40 16.94 -5.65
N ALA A 412 -22.22 17.37 -6.62
CA ALA A 412 -22.17 16.86 -7.98
C ALA A 412 -20.84 17.18 -8.69
N GLN A 413 -20.31 18.40 -8.50
CA GLN A 413 -18.99 18.78 -9.04
C GLN A 413 -17.86 17.97 -8.40
N VAL A 414 -17.90 17.77 -7.08
CA VAL A 414 -16.92 16.95 -6.36
C VAL A 414 -16.98 15.50 -6.83
N ALA A 415 -18.18 14.93 -6.97
CA ALA A 415 -18.37 13.57 -7.50
C ALA A 415 -17.85 13.42 -8.94
N ALA A 416 -18.11 14.40 -9.81
CA ALA A 416 -17.59 14.40 -11.17
C ALA A 416 -16.05 14.47 -11.21
N ARG A 417 -15.42 15.28 -10.34
CA ARG A 417 -13.95 15.34 -10.21
C ARG A 417 -13.36 14.04 -9.66
N ARG A 418 -14.03 13.41 -8.70
CA ARG A 418 -13.65 12.09 -8.15
C ARG A 418 -13.62 11.03 -9.25
N GLU A 419 -14.68 10.97 -10.05
CA GLU A 419 -14.79 10.01 -11.15
C GLU A 419 -13.74 10.28 -12.24
N HIS A 420 -13.48 11.56 -12.54
CA HIS A 420 -12.41 11.94 -13.47
C HIS A 420 -11.03 11.49 -12.99
N LYS A 421 -10.68 11.75 -11.72
CA LYS A 421 -9.39 11.30 -11.16
C LYS A 421 -9.27 9.77 -11.17
N ARG A 422 -10.35 9.04 -10.88
CA ARG A 422 -10.37 7.56 -11.01
C ARG A 422 -10.17 7.10 -12.44
N HIS A 423 -10.79 7.79 -13.39
CA HIS A 423 -10.60 7.51 -14.81
C HIS A 423 -9.15 7.77 -15.24
N GLN A 424 -8.53 8.87 -14.80
CA GLN A 424 -7.11 9.14 -15.06
C GLN A 424 -6.18 8.09 -14.45
N LEU A 425 -6.45 7.67 -13.21
CA LEU A 425 -5.71 6.57 -12.57
C LEU A 425 -5.88 5.27 -13.36
N LYS A 426 -7.09 4.97 -13.83
CA LYS A 426 -7.35 3.81 -14.69
C LYS A 426 -6.52 3.88 -15.99
N ILE A 427 -6.42 5.03 -16.64
CA ILE A 427 -5.57 5.22 -17.83
C ILE A 427 -4.10 4.90 -17.50
N MET A 428 -3.61 5.37 -16.35
CA MET A 428 -2.23 5.07 -15.92
C MET A 428 -2.00 3.58 -15.66
N VAL A 429 -2.99 2.90 -15.06
CA VAL A 429 -2.97 1.44 -14.86
C VAL A 429 -3.00 0.72 -16.21
N ASP A 430 -3.90 1.09 -17.11
CA ASP A 430 -4.00 0.51 -18.46
C ASP A 430 -2.67 0.71 -19.23
N TYR A 431 -2.03 1.87 -19.07
CA TYR A 431 -0.70 2.15 -19.62
C TYR A 431 0.38 1.22 -19.04
N ALA A 432 0.42 1.05 -17.71
CA ALA A 432 1.38 0.16 -17.06
C ALA A 432 1.19 -1.30 -17.49
N GLU A 433 -0.07 -1.71 -17.68
CA GLU A 433 -0.47 -3.08 -17.99
C GLU A 433 -0.58 -3.39 -19.49
N THR A 434 -0.39 -2.42 -20.37
CA THR A 434 -0.46 -2.68 -21.81
C THR A 434 0.64 -3.62 -22.30
N ASN A 435 0.32 -4.43 -23.31
CA ASN A 435 1.31 -5.19 -24.08
C ASN A 435 1.69 -4.47 -25.38
N THR A 436 0.95 -3.45 -25.81
CA THR A 436 1.24 -2.71 -27.06
C THR A 436 2.46 -1.80 -26.89
N CYS A 437 2.89 -1.15 -27.97
CA CYS A 437 3.96 -0.15 -27.89
C CYS A 437 3.56 0.97 -26.90
N ARG A 438 4.31 1.10 -25.79
CA ARG A 438 4.02 2.10 -24.76
C ARG A 438 4.12 3.51 -25.29
N ARG A 439 5.07 3.76 -26.20
CA ARG A 439 5.21 5.07 -26.84
C ARG A 439 3.97 5.42 -27.65
N ARG A 440 3.47 4.49 -28.48
CA ARG A 440 2.23 4.72 -29.24
C ARG A 440 1.05 5.01 -28.31
N ALA A 441 0.87 4.21 -27.25
CA ALA A 441 -0.17 4.44 -26.24
C ALA A 441 -0.06 5.83 -25.58
N LEU A 442 1.16 6.27 -25.26
CA LEU A 442 1.41 7.60 -24.70
C LEU A 442 1.08 8.72 -25.71
N LEU A 443 1.49 8.57 -26.96
CA LEU A 443 1.20 9.53 -28.02
C LEU A 443 -0.32 9.61 -28.31
N ASP A 444 -1.02 8.47 -28.31
CA ASP A 444 -2.47 8.39 -28.49
C ASP A 444 -3.20 9.17 -27.39
N HIS A 445 -2.76 9.05 -26.14
CA HIS A 445 -3.31 9.79 -25.00
C HIS A 445 -3.27 11.31 -25.20
N PHE A 446 -2.18 11.83 -25.77
CA PHE A 446 -2.04 13.26 -26.08
C PHE A 446 -2.62 13.66 -27.44
N GLY A 447 -3.19 12.72 -28.21
CA GLY A 447 -3.74 12.96 -29.54
C GLY A 447 -2.68 13.17 -30.63
N ASP A 448 -1.44 12.75 -30.40
CA ASP A 448 -0.32 12.91 -31.34
C ASP A 448 -0.32 11.79 -32.39
N THR A 449 -0.79 12.08 -33.60
CA THR A 449 -0.82 11.13 -34.72
C THR A 449 0.54 10.93 -35.41
N GLY A 450 1.60 11.57 -34.91
CA GLY A 450 2.97 11.44 -35.41
C GLY A 450 3.59 10.04 -35.22
N THR A 451 4.80 9.87 -35.74
CA THR A 451 5.49 8.57 -35.70
C THR A 451 5.88 8.20 -34.27
N ALA A 452 5.69 6.92 -33.91
CA ALA A 452 6.15 6.34 -32.65
C ALA A 452 7.51 5.61 -32.81
N GLU A 453 8.29 6.00 -33.82
CA GLU A 453 9.57 5.36 -34.10
C GLU A 453 10.65 5.85 -33.14
N ALA A 454 11.46 4.90 -32.66
CA ALA A 454 12.61 5.13 -31.80
C ALA A 454 13.52 3.90 -31.86
N ARG A 455 14.84 4.12 -31.90
CA ARG A 455 15.83 3.02 -31.92
C ARG A 455 15.68 2.10 -30.71
N LEU A 456 15.54 2.70 -29.52
CA LEU A 456 15.22 2.01 -28.28
C LEU A 456 13.84 2.50 -27.81
N CYS A 457 12.78 1.83 -28.27
CA CYS A 457 11.43 2.36 -28.17
C CYS A 457 10.79 2.20 -26.78
N CYS A 458 10.54 0.96 -26.38
CA CYS A 458 10.01 0.59 -25.06
C CYS A 458 10.28 -0.89 -24.77
N ASP A 459 10.19 -1.30 -23.51
CA ASP A 459 10.23 -2.69 -23.04
C ASP A 459 9.40 -3.66 -23.90
N ASN A 460 8.16 -3.30 -24.24
CA ASN A 460 7.25 -4.15 -25.03
C ASN A 460 7.73 -4.33 -26.48
N CYS A 461 8.36 -3.31 -27.07
CA CYS A 461 8.93 -3.39 -28.41
C CYS A 461 10.26 -4.15 -28.41
N LEU A 462 11.13 -3.86 -27.43
CA LEU A 462 12.41 -4.53 -27.27
C LEU A 462 12.22 -6.02 -27.03
N THR A 463 11.30 -6.39 -26.14
CA THR A 463 10.94 -7.79 -25.87
C THR A 463 10.48 -8.53 -27.13
N ARG A 464 9.71 -7.87 -28.01
CA ARG A 464 9.27 -8.48 -29.28
C ARG A 464 10.43 -8.69 -30.24
N LEU A 465 11.34 -7.72 -30.34
CA LEU A 465 12.55 -7.81 -31.17
C LEU A 465 13.47 -8.94 -30.65
N ASP A 466 13.68 -8.99 -29.34
CA ASP A 466 14.46 -10.04 -28.69
C ASP A 466 13.83 -11.40 -28.89
N ALA A 467 12.51 -11.53 -28.71
CA ALA A 467 11.78 -12.77 -28.95
C ALA A 467 11.88 -13.20 -30.42
N ALA A 468 11.76 -12.29 -31.38
CA ALA A 468 11.93 -12.58 -32.80
C ALA A 468 13.35 -13.07 -33.14
N SER A 469 14.38 -12.56 -32.47
CA SER A 469 15.77 -12.98 -32.68
C SER A 469 16.14 -14.30 -31.99
N SER A 470 15.55 -14.59 -30.83
CA SER A 470 15.86 -15.73 -29.94
C SER A 470 15.02 -16.98 -30.19
N SER A 471 13.86 -16.87 -30.84
CA SER A 471 12.95 -17.99 -31.13
C SER A 471 13.33 -18.83 -32.36
N ARG A 472 14.61 -19.23 -32.47
CA ARG A 472 15.08 -20.14 -33.53
C ARG A 472 14.70 -21.61 -33.30
N ARG A 473 14.38 -21.99 -32.05
CA ARG A 473 14.06 -23.37 -31.66
C ARG A 473 12.60 -23.52 -31.22
N ARG A 474 11.88 -24.43 -31.87
CA ARG A 474 10.49 -24.79 -31.53
C ARG A 474 10.45 -25.73 -30.31
N ALA A 475 9.36 -25.68 -29.56
CA ALA A 475 9.13 -26.57 -28.43
C ALA A 475 9.08 -28.05 -28.85
N GLU A 476 9.97 -28.87 -28.31
CA GLU A 476 10.12 -30.29 -28.66
C GLU A 476 9.76 -31.19 -27.47
N SER A 477 10.12 -30.79 -26.25
CA SER A 477 9.85 -31.57 -25.04
C SER A 477 8.42 -31.38 -24.51
N GLN A 478 7.97 -32.35 -23.71
CA GLN A 478 6.66 -32.26 -23.03
C GLN A 478 6.60 -31.05 -22.10
N SER A 479 7.71 -30.68 -21.46
CA SER A 479 7.78 -29.54 -20.55
C SER A 479 7.59 -28.20 -21.28
N GLU A 480 8.27 -28.01 -22.42
CA GLU A 480 8.14 -26.81 -23.25
C GLU A 480 6.74 -26.68 -23.84
N ARG A 481 6.11 -27.80 -24.22
CA ARG A 481 4.72 -27.81 -24.71
C ARG A 481 3.72 -27.48 -23.59
N ALA A 482 3.97 -27.90 -22.36
CA ALA A 482 3.13 -27.55 -21.22
C ALA A 482 3.13 -26.03 -20.99
N ALA A 483 4.29 -25.37 -21.09
CA ALA A 483 4.36 -23.92 -21.04
C ALA A 483 3.47 -23.26 -22.11
N LEU A 484 3.55 -23.70 -23.37
CA LEU A 484 2.71 -23.19 -24.45
C LEU A 484 1.21 -23.44 -24.23
N ILE A 485 0.82 -24.56 -23.64
CA ILE A 485 -0.58 -24.86 -23.29
C ILE A 485 -1.10 -23.86 -22.25
N VAL A 486 -0.30 -23.51 -21.24
CA VAL A 486 -0.68 -22.47 -20.27
C VAL A 486 -0.91 -21.15 -20.98
N LEU A 487 0.03 -20.72 -21.83
CA LEU A 487 -0.09 -19.45 -22.56
C LEU A 487 -1.30 -19.44 -23.51
N ASP A 488 -1.52 -20.52 -24.26
CA ASP A 488 -2.68 -20.68 -25.15
C ASP A 488 -3.99 -20.65 -24.38
N THR A 489 -4.03 -21.21 -23.17
CA THR A 489 -5.22 -21.16 -22.32
C THR A 489 -5.54 -19.72 -21.93
N ILE A 490 -4.56 -18.96 -21.44
CA ILE A 490 -4.76 -17.56 -21.06
C ILE A 490 -5.22 -16.73 -22.27
N ALA A 491 -4.64 -16.96 -23.46
CA ALA A 491 -4.97 -16.24 -24.68
C ALA A 491 -6.44 -16.42 -25.15
N HIS A 492 -7.06 -17.55 -24.83
CA HIS A 492 -8.40 -17.92 -25.35
C HIS A 492 -9.48 -17.99 -24.28
N LEU A 493 -9.18 -17.67 -23.01
CA LEU A 493 -10.20 -17.58 -21.98
C LEU A 493 -11.06 -16.34 -22.21
N LYS A 494 -12.38 -16.53 -22.13
CA LYS A 494 -13.36 -15.44 -22.24
C LYS A 494 -13.24 -14.41 -21.11
N TRP A 495 -12.84 -14.87 -19.94
CA TRP A 495 -12.69 -14.06 -18.73
C TRP A 495 -11.30 -14.24 -18.18
N GLU A 496 -10.70 -13.15 -17.71
CA GLU A 496 -9.43 -13.21 -17.03
C GLU A 496 -9.58 -13.95 -15.69
N VAL A 497 -8.60 -14.79 -15.36
CA VAL A 497 -8.65 -15.64 -14.17
C VAL A 497 -7.35 -15.54 -13.38
N GLY A 498 -7.44 -15.70 -12.07
CA GLY A 498 -6.26 -15.79 -11.20
C GLY A 498 -5.56 -17.15 -11.28
N LYS A 499 -4.35 -17.21 -10.71
CA LYS A 499 -3.46 -18.40 -10.70
C LYS A 499 -4.15 -19.71 -10.34
N GLY A 500 -4.83 -19.75 -9.19
CA GLY A 500 -5.49 -20.97 -8.72
C GLY A 500 -6.64 -21.40 -9.64
N LYS A 501 -7.42 -20.44 -10.15
CA LYS A 501 -8.53 -20.72 -11.08
C LYS A 501 -8.02 -21.25 -12.42
N LEU A 502 -6.94 -20.66 -12.97
CA LEU A 502 -6.27 -21.18 -14.17
C LEU A 502 -5.78 -22.62 -13.95
N ALA A 503 -5.14 -22.88 -12.80
CA ALA A 503 -4.66 -24.21 -12.46
C ALA A 503 -5.80 -25.23 -12.37
N LYS A 504 -6.94 -24.87 -11.78
CA LYS A 504 -8.15 -25.72 -11.74
C LYS A 504 -8.73 -25.99 -13.13
N ILE A 505 -8.75 -24.99 -14.03
CA ILE A 505 -9.20 -25.15 -15.42
C ILE A 505 -8.31 -26.16 -16.15
N LEU A 506 -6.98 -25.97 -16.09
CA LEU A 506 -6.00 -26.86 -16.71
C LEU A 506 -6.04 -28.28 -16.12
N LYS A 507 -6.29 -28.39 -14.80
CA LYS A 507 -6.47 -29.67 -14.10
C LYS A 507 -7.77 -30.39 -14.48
N GLY A 508 -8.82 -29.62 -14.80
CA GLY A 508 -10.16 -30.14 -15.06
C GLY A 508 -10.99 -30.38 -13.79
N SER A 509 -10.88 -29.49 -12.79
CA SER A 509 -11.60 -29.62 -11.50
C SER A 509 -13.12 -29.68 -11.69
N THR A 510 -13.79 -30.55 -10.94
CA THR A 510 -15.26 -30.75 -10.98
C THR A 510 -16.04 -29.83 -10.06
N GLU A 511 -15.38 -28.88 -9.40
CA GLU A 511 -16.02 -27.89 -8.53
C GLU A 511 -17.11 -27.10 -9.27
N GLN A 512 -18.14 -26.68 -8.54
CA GLN A 512 -19.30 -25.99 -9.11
C GLN A 512 -18.91 -24.72 -9.91
N GLU A 513 -17.89 -23.99 -9.46
CA GLU A 513 -17.38 -22.80 -10.17
C GLU A 513 -16.74 -23.10 -11.54
N MET A 514 -16.37 -24.36 -11.82
CA MET A 514 -15.72 -24.77 -13.08
C MET A 514 -16.70 -25.09 -14.20
N ALA A 515 -18.01 -25.13 -13.91
CA ALA A 515 -19.04 -25.45 -14.89
C ALA A 515 -18.95 -24.56 -16.15
N LEU A 516 -18.64 -23.27 -15.96
CA LEU A 516 -18.50 -22.27 -17.03
C LEU A 516 -17.24 -22.46 -17.90
N TYR A 517 -16.25 -23.21 -17.42
CA TYR A 517 -14.96 -23.41 -18.09
C TYR A 517 -14.78 -24.79 -18.69
N LYS A 518 -15.75 -25.70 -18.53
CA LYS A 518 -15.71 -27.06 -19.12
C LYS A 518 -15.53 -27.06 -20.64
N GLN A 519 -16.00 -26.01 -21.30
CA GLN A 519 -15.88 -25.81 -22.76
C GLN A 519 -14.58 -25.10 -23.17
N ALA A 520 -13.73 -24.69 -22.22
CA ALA A 520 -12.47 -24.04 -22.55
C ALA A 520 -11.54 -25.01 -23.29
N ARG A 521 -10.84 -24.51 -24.31
CA ARG A 521 -10.00 -25.29 -25.24
C ARG A 521 -9.02 -26.27 -24.57
N ASN A 522 -8.40 -25.83 -23.48
CA ASN A 522 -7.38 -26.58 -22.76
C ASN A 522 -7.86 -27.09 -21.38
N TYR A 523 -9.18 -27.17 -21.18
CA TYR A 523 -9.74 -27.75 -19.97
C TYR A 523 -9.26 -29.20 -19.78
N ALA A 524 -8.85 -29.54 -18.56
CA ALA A 524 -8.32 -30.86 -18.19
C ALA A 524 -7.07 -31.34 -18.96
N LYS A 525 -6.36 -30.47 -19.70
CA LYS A 525 -5.12 -30.85 -20.43
C LYS A 525 -3.99 -31.28 -19.50
N PHE A 526 -4.00 -30.86 -18.24
CA PHE A 526 -3.06 -31.27 -17.20
C PHE A 526 -3.72 -32.16 -16.14
N ALA A 527 -4.73 -32.95 -16.51
CA ALA A 527 -5.40 -33.89 -15.59
C ALA A 527 -4.42 -34.82 -14.84
N VAL A 528 -3.28 -35.15 -15.46
CA VAL A 528 -2.25 -36.04 -14.89
C VAL A 528 -1.36 -35.32 -13.85
N LEU A 529 -1.19 -34.00 -13.93
CA LEU A 529 -0.38 -33.21 -12.99
C LEU A 529 -1.17 -32.89 -11.72
N ARG A 530 -0.50 -32.79 -10.57
CA ARG A 530 -1.11 -32.32 -9.32
C ARG A 530 -1.37 -30.81 -9.41
N LEU A 531 -2.34 -30.31 -8.64
CA LEU A 531 -2.74 -28.91 -8.70
C LEU A 531 -1.57 -27.96 -8.36
N TYR A 532 -0.77 -28.27 -7.33
CA TYR A 532 0.40 -27.48 -6.97
C TYR A 532 1.49 -27.48 -8.05
N GLU A 533 1.59 -28.53 -8.88
CA GLU A 533 2.57 -28.61 -9.97
C GLU A 533 2.17 -27.66 -11.11
N ILE A 534 0.87 -27.58 -11.39
CA ILE A 534 0.33 -26.62 -12.36
C ILE A 534 0.50 -25.18 -11.83
N GLU A 535 0.26 -24.95 -10.55
CA GLU A 535 0.50 -23.65 -9.91
C GLU A 535 1.98 -23.27 -9.91
N SER A 536 2.88 -24.23 -9.70
CA SER A 536 4.33 -24.02 -9.81
C SER A 536 4.72 -23.67 -11.25
N LEU A 537 4.21 -24.40 -12.25
CA LEU A 537 4.43 -24.10 -13.67
C LEU A 537 3.97 -22.68 -14.03
N VAL A 538 2.76 -22.29 -13.60
CA VAL A 538 2.27 -20.92 -13.81
C VAL A 538 3.16 -19.90 -13.09
N GLY A 539 3.66 -20.21 -11.89
CA GLY A 539 4.65 -19.40 -11.17
C GLY A 539 5.94 -19.19 -11.95
N GLN A 540 6.53 -20.27 -12.46
CA GLN A 540 7.75 -20.20 -13.27
C GLN A 540 7.57 -19.36 -14.54
N LEU A 541 6.39 -19.39 -15.16
CA LEU A 541 6.09 -18.56 -16.33
C LEU A 541 5.89 -17.08 -15.97
N ILE A 542 5.45 -16.78 -14.75
CA ILE A 542 5.42 -15.42 -14.21
C ILE A 542 6.85 -14.95 -13.96
N ASP A 543 7.67 -15.75 -13.27
CA ASP A 543 9.05 -15.43 -12.93
C ASP A 543 9.93 -15.27 -14.20
N ALA A 544 9.68 -16.09 -15.22
CA ALA A 544 10.34 -15.99 -16.53
C ALA A 544 9.81 -14.83 -17.40
N GLY A 545 8.81 -14.08 -16.93
CA GLY A 545 8.26 -12.90 -17.59
C GLY A 545 7.38 -13.20 -18.81
N HIS A 546 6.84 -14.41 -18.96
CA HIS A 546 5.89 -14.76 -20.03
C HIS A 546 4.43 -14.44 -19.65
N ILE A 547 4.14 -14.39 -18.35
CA ILE A 547 2.83 -14.07 -17.76
C ILE A 547 3.04 -12.95 -16.73
N LYS A 548 2.07 -12.06 -16.60
CA LYS A 548 2.02 -11.06 -15.53
C LYS A 548 0.71 -11.17 -14.75
N GLN A 549 0.74 -10.76 -13.49
CA GLN A 549 -0.45 -10.59 -12.67
C GLN A 549 -0.91 -9.13 -12.74
N VAL A 550 -2.22 -8.95 -12.83
CA VAL A 550 -2.89 -7.66 -13.03
C VAL A 550 -4.01 -7.51 -12.00
N GLY A 551 -4.22 -6.29 -11.50
CA GLY A 551 -5.24 -6.00 -10.47
C GLY A 551 -4.78 -6.24 -9.02
N SER A 552 -5.48 -5.60 -8.07
CA SER A 552 -5.08 -5.50 -6.66
C SER A 552 -5.82 -6.47 -5.73
N ARG A 553 -7.17 -6.43 -5.73
CA ARG A 553 -8.01 -7.21 -4.80
C ARG A 553 -8.23 -8.67 -5.22
N LEU A 554 -8.31 -8.91 -6.53
CA LEU A 554 -8.47 -10.24 -7.14
C LEU A 554 -7.56 -10.31 -8.38
N PRO A 555 -6.27 -10.61 -8.21
CA PRO A 555 -5.32 -10.54 -9.31
C PRO A 555 -5.62 -11.60 -10.38
N THR A 556 -5.68 -11.14 -11.64
CA THR A 556 -5.86 -11.98 -12.83
C THR A 556 -4.56 -12.13 -13.61
N LEU A 557 -4.48 -13.15 -14.47
CA LEU A 557 -3.30 -13.42 -15.29
C LEU A 557 -3.47 -12.91 -16.71
N LYS A 558 -2.44 -12.22 -17.22
CA LYS A 558 -2.32 -11.80 -18.63
C LYS A 558 -1.01 -12.27 -19.23
N LEU A 559 -1.00 -12.53 -20.53
CA LEU A 559 0.24 -12.71 -21.26
C LEU A 559 1.05 -11.41 -21.25
N THR A 560 2.37 -11.52 -21.29
CA THR A 560 3.28 -10.42 -21.65
C THR A 560 3.57 -10.45 -23.15
N PRO A 561 4.20 -9.42 -23.75
CA PRO A 561 4.64 -9.50 -25.13
C PRO A 561 5.59 -10.69 -25.38
N LYS A 562 6.43 -11.03 -24.38
CA LYS A 562 7.29 -12.23 -24.42
C LYS A 562 6.45 -13.51 -24.51
N GLY A 563 5.37 -13.60 -23.73
CA GLY A 563 4.42 -14.72 -23.78
C GLY A 563 3.69 -14.81 -25.12
N GLU A 564 3.19 -13.69 -25.64
CA GLU A 564 2.52 -13.62 -26.95
C GLU A 564 3.44 -14.06 -28.09
N SER A 565 4.65 -13.52 -28.16
CA SER A 565 5.64 -13.88 -29.19
C SER A 565 6.07 -15.34 -29.07
N ALA A 566 6.28 -15.84 -27.84
CA ALA A 566 6.63 -17.25 -27.63
C ALA A 566 5.50 -18.19 -28.06
N LEU A 567 4.24 -17.82 -27.81
CA LEU A 567 3.06 -18.57 -28.24
C LEU A 567 2.92 -18.59 -29.77
N GLN A 568 3.07 -17.42 -30.43
CA GLN A 568 3.01 -17.30 -31.89
C GLN A 568 4.12 -18.10 -32.59
N ALA A 569 5.36 -18.01 -32.09
CA ALA A 569 6.50 -18.73 -32.64
C ALA A 569 6.53 -20.22 -32.26
N ARG A 570 5.66 -20.66 -31.33
CA ARG A 570 5.73 -21.98 -30.65
C ARG A 570 7.13 -22.26 -30.10
N ALA A 571 7.72 -21.23 -29.49
CA ALA A 571 9.10 -21.26 -29.00
C ALA A 571 9.28 -22.23 -27.82
N ALA A 572 10.47 -22.81 -27.71
CA ALA A 572 10.85 -23.62 -26.55
C ALA A 572 10.96 -22.75 -25.28
N ILE A 573 10.12 -23.02 -24.28
CA ILE A 573 10.17 -22.36 -22.96
C ILE A 573 10.63 -23.38 -21.93
N ARG A 574 11.79 -23.15 -21.31
CA ARG A 574 12.29 -24.02 -20.25
C ARG A 574 11.48 -23.82 -18.98
N VAL A 575 10.81 -24.87 -18.55
CA VAL A 575 10.09 -24.95 -17.27
C VAL A 575 10.46 -26.28 -16.62
N ASP A 576 10.66 -26.28 -15.32
CA ASP A 576 10.91 -27.49 -14.55
C ASP A 576 9.57 -28.13 -14.21
N LEU A 577 9.27 -29.24 -14.88
CA LEU A 577 8.18 -30.13 -14.55
C LEU A 577 8.82 -31.44 -14.07
N ARG A 578 8.68 -31.74 -12.77
CA ARG A 578 9.13 -33.03 -12.22
C ARG A 578 8.52 -34.16 -13.07
N PRO A 579 9.31 -35.13 -13.53
CA PRO A 579 8.82 -36.13 -14.47
C PRO A 579 7.72 -36.98 -13.82
N VAL A 580 6.55 -37.00 -14.47
CA VAL A 580 5.49 -37.95 -14.16
C VAL A 580 5.95 -39.32 -14.64
N ALA A 581 6.07 -40.29 -13.73
CA ALA A 581 6.37 -41.68 -14.09
C ALA A 581 5.37 -42.18 -15.15
N GLN A 582 5.88 -42.77 -16.24
CA GLN A 582 5.17 -43.11 -17.48
C GLN A 582 3.94 -44.04 -17.34
N GLY A 583 3.55 -44.48 -16.15
CA GLY A 583 2.36 -45.30 -15.91
C GLY A 583 1.07 -44.55 -15.53
N ALA A 584 1.14 -43.25 -15.20
CA ALA A 584 0.01 -42.55 -14.59
C ALA A 584 -1.15 -42.26 -15.57
N ALA A 585 -0.87 -42.00 -16.85
CA ALA A 585 -1.89 -41.67 -17.85
C ALA A 585 -2.75 -42.89 -18.25
N GLN A 586 -2.14 -44.08 -18.37
CA GLN A 586 -2.85 -45.34 -18.60
C GLN A 586 -3.70 -45.75 -17.39
N LYS A 587 -3.21 -45.48 -16.17
CA LYS A 587 -3.97 -45.70 -14.92
C LYS A 587 -5.21 -44.80 -14.81
N LEU A 588 -5.10 -43.55 -15.28
CA LEU A 588 -6.19 -42.57 -15.22
C LEU A 588 -7.27 -42.81 -16.27
N GLN A 589 -6.89 -43.34 -17.45
CA GLN A 589 -7.82 -43.78 -18.50
C GLN A 589 -8.61 -45.02 -18.03
N ALA A 590 -7.92 -46.00 -17.45
CA ALA A 590 -8.54 -47.20 -16.87
C ALA A 590 -9.48 -46.90 -15.69
N GLN A 591 -9.18 -45.87 -14.88
CA GLN A 591 -10.05 -45.42 -13.78
C GLN A 591 -11.29 -44.65 -14.26
N LYS A 592 -11.26 -44.04 -15.44
CA LYS A 592 -12.39 -43.31 -16.03
C LYS A 592 -13.36 -44.23 -16.76
N GLU A 593 -12.87 -45.33 -17.32
CA GLU A 593 -13.67 -46.31 -18.07
C GLU A 593 -14.36 -47.35 -17.15
N ALA A 594 -13.92 -47.49 -15.88
CA ALA A 594 -14.44 -48.49 -14.93
C ALA A 594 -15.19 -47.89 -13.73
N GLY A 595 -16.30 -47.18 -13.95
CA GLY A 595 -17.09 -46.56 -12.87
C GLY A 595 -17.29 -47.47 -11.63
N GLY A 596 -16.74 -47.06 -10.47
CA GLY A 596 -17.18 -47.49 -9.14
C GLY A 596 -16.10 -48.02 -8.19
N THR A 597 -15.52 -47.15 -7.35
CA THR A 597 -14.63 -47.50 -6.22
C THR A 597 -15.23 -48.54 -5.26
N VAL A 598 -16.55 -48.69 -5.22
CA VAL A 598 -17.28 -49.65 -4.36
C VAL A 598 -17.22 -51.08 -4.92
N ALA A 599 -17.52 -51.27 -6.22
CA ALA A 599 -17.58 -52.58 -6.88
C ALA A 599 -16.24 -53.34 -6.84
N LEU A 600 -15.13 -52.61 -6.99
CA LEU A 600 -13.79 -53.20 -6.89
C LEU A 600 -13.50 -53.77 -5.48
N SER A 601 -14.01 -53.15 -4.41
CA SER A 601 -13.87 -53.68 -3.04
C SER A 601 -14.60 -55.03 -2.90
N GLY A 602 -15.78 -55.15 -3.48
CA GLY A 602 -16.56 -56.39 -3.48
C GLY A 602 -15.87 -57.51 -4.27
N GLN A 603 -15.29 -57.18 -5.43
CA GLN A 603 -14.52 -58.15 -6.23
C GLN A 603 -13.25 -58.64 -5.53
N MET A 604 -12.54 -57.76 -4.82
CA MET A 604 -11.35 -58.14 -4.06
C MET A 604 -11.70 -58.99 -2.83
N LEU A 605 -12.82 -58.69 -2.17
CA LEU A 605 -13.36 -59.54 -1.10
C LEU A 605 -13.76 -60.93 -1.63
N ALA A 606 -14.40 -61.01 -2.80
CA ALA A 606 -14.76 -62.28 -3.43
C ALA A 606 -13.54 -63.14 -3.84
N ARG A 607 -12.35 -62.54 -3.96
CA ARG A 607 -11.07 -63.25 -4.17
C ARG A 607 -10.44 -63.75 -2.86
N GLY A 608 -11.10 -63.57 -1.72
CA GLY A 608 -10.66 -64.07 -0.41
C GLY A 608 -9.75 -63.13 0.38
N LEU A 609 -9.60 -61.86 -0.04
CA LEU A 609 -8.81 -60.88 0.71
C LEU A 609 -9.61 -60.30 1.88
N THR A 610 -8.96 -60.07 3.02
CA THR A 610 -9.59 -59.40 4.17
C THR A 610 -9.76 -57.89 3.92
N PRO A 611 -10.70 -57.20 4.60
CA PRO A 611 -10.87 -55.75 4.49
C PRO A 611 -9.58 -54.95 4.68
N GLU A 612 -8.68 -55.41 5.55
CA GLU A 612 -7.37 -54.79 5.84
C GLU A 612 -6.40 -54.98 4.67
N GLN A 613 -6.38 -56.17 4.05
CA GLN A 613 -5.57 -56.44 2.87
C GLN A 613 -6.08 -55.64 1.67
N ILE A 614 -7.40 -55.54 1.49
CA ILE A 614 -8.03 -54.70 0.47
C ILE A 614 -7.67 -53.22 0.70
N ALA A 615 -7.64 -52.76 1.95
CA ALA A 615 -7.25 -51.40 2.29
C ALA A 615 -5.79 -51.13 1.93
N ALA A 616 -4.88 -52.03 2.31
CA ALA A 616 -3.45 -51.94 2.01
C ALA A 616 -3.16 -51.97 0.51
N GLU A 617 -3.76 -52.90 -0.23
CA GLU A 617 -3.53 -53.07 -1.67
C GLU A 617 -4.10 -51.90 -2.49
N ARG A 618 -5.18 -51.27 -1.99
CA ARG A 618 -5.81 -50.13 -2.65
C ARG A 618 -5.30 -48.77 -2.16
N GLY A 619 -4.43 -48.75 -1.14
CA GLY A 619 -3.97 -47.52 -0.49
C GLY A 619 -5.11 -46.71 0.13
N LEU A 620 -6.15 -47.37 0.63
CA LEU A 620 -7.30 -46.76 1.31
C LEU A 620 -7.25 -47.07 2.81
N THR A 621 -8.00 -46.29 3.61
CA THR A 621 -8.15 -46.63 5.03
C THR A 621 -9.07 -47.85 5.19
N VAL A 622 -8.83 -48.66 6.21
CA VAL A 622 -9.66 -49.83 6.54
C VAL A 622 -11.12 -49.41 6.76
N TYR A 623 -11.34 -48.25 7.38
CA TYR A 623 -12.65 -47.65 7.55
C TYR A 623 -13.39 -47.40 6.22
N THR A 624 -12.70 -46.89 5.20
CA THR A 624 -13.28 -46.68 3.86
C THR A 624 -13.71 -48.01 3.22
N ILE A 625 -12.93 -49.08 3.41
CA ILE A 625 -13.29 -50.42 2.92
C ILE A 625 -14.53 -50.94 3.63
N TYR A 626 -14.61 -50.86 4.96
CA TYR A 626 -15.83 -51.23 5.69
C TYR A 626 -17.05 -50.39 5.27
N SER A 627 -16.88 -49.12 4.93
CA SER A 627 -17.98 -48.31 4.39
C SER A 627 -18.43 -48.76 3.00
N HIS A 628 -17.52 -49.24 2.14
CA HIS A 628 -17.90 -49.82 0.85
C HIS A 628 -18.62 -51.17 1.02
N LEU A 629 -18.12 -52.02 1.92
CA LEU A 629 -18.69 -53.32 2.20
C LEU A 629 -20.07 -53.21 2.86
N ALA A 630 -20.27 -52.27 3.79
CA ALA A 630 -21.58 -51.99 4.38
C ALA A 630 -22.65 -51.63 3.32
N ARG A 631 -22.25 -50.88 2.27
CA ARG A 631 -23.13 -50.55 1.15
C ARG A 631 -23.44 -51.78 0.28
N LEU A 632 -22.43 -52.59 -0.03
CA LEU A 632 -22.61 -53.82 -0.80
C LEU A 632 -23.46 -54.87 -0.05
N ILE A 633 -23.40 -54.89 1.28
CA ILE A 633 -24.27 -55.71 2.14
C ILE A 633 -25.72 -55.22 2.04
N THR A 634 -25.95 -53.90 2.14
CA THR A 634 -27.29 -53.32 1.97
C THR A 634 -27.86 -53.59 0.58
N ASP A 635 -27.02 -53.52 -0.46
CA ASP A 635 -27.40 -53.79 -1.85
C ASP A 635 -27.54 -55.30 -2.16
N GLY A 636 -27.32 -56.19 -1.19
CA GLY A 636 -27.43 -57.65 -1.33
C GLY A 636 -26.30 -58.30 -2.15
N GLN A 637 -25.23 -57.56 -2.45
CA GLN A 637 -24.11 -58.01 -3.30
C GLN A 637 -23.01 -58.74 -2.52
N VAL A 638 -22.93 -58.54 -1.20
CA VAL A 638 -21.93 -59.17 -0.31
C VAL A 638 -22.62 -59.70 0.94
N SER A 639 -22.31 -60.94 1.33
CA SER A 639 -22.79 -61.52 2.59
C SER A 639 -22.00 -60.99 3.79
N ILE A 640 -22.68 -60.69 4.89
CA ILE A 640 -22.04 -60.27 6.15
C ILE A 640 -21.05 -61.31 6.68
N ASN A 641 -21.29 -62.59 6.43
CA ASN A 641 -20.40 -63.69 6.84
C ASN A 641 -19.04 -63.68 6.14
N ALA A 642 -18.94 -63.03 4.97
CA ALA A 642 -17.67 -62.85 4.27
C ALA A 642 -16.87 -61.64 4.79
N VAL A 643 -17.48 -60.79 5.62
CA VAL A 643 -16.89 -59.51 6.07
C VAL A 643 -16.59 -59.51 7.57
N VAL A 644 -17.43 -60.17 8.38
CA VAL A 644 -17.34 -60.17 9.85
C VAL A 644 -17.55 -61.59 10.37
N ALA A 645 -16.70 -62.04 11.29
CA ALA A 645 -16.80 -63.36 11.91
C ALA A 645 -18.08 -63.53 12.75
N ALA A 646 -18.64 -64.75 12.80
CA ALA A 646 -19.96 -65.04 13.36
C ALA A 646 -20.09 -64.76 14.88
N ASP A 647 -18.99 -64.93 15.62
CA ASP A 647 -18.89 -64.61 17.05
C ASP A 647 -18.98 -63.09 17.32
N VAL A 648 -18.31 -62.29 16.49
CA VAL A 648 -18.35 -60.82 16.53
C VAL A 648 -19.73 -60.31 16.13
N GLN A 649 -20.35 -60.92 15.11
CA GLN A 649 -21.73 -60.62 14.73
C GLN A 649 -22.69 -60.86 15.91
N LYS A 650 -22.58 -61.99 16.63
CA LYS A 650 -23.44 -62.32 17.77
C LYS A 650 -23.33 -61.29 18.90
N GLN A 651 -22.12 -60.80 19.19
CA GLN A 651 -21.90 -59.76 20.19
C GLN A 651 -22.57 -58.43 19.81
N ILE A 652 -22.40 -57.98 18.56
CA ILE A 652 -22.99 -56.73 18.07
C ILE A 652 -24.51 -56.82 18.04
N ARG A 653 -25.08 -57.96 17.62
CA ARG A 653 -26.53 -58.21 17.59
C ARG A 653 -27.14 -58.17 18.99
N ALA A 654 -26.52 -58.80 19.98
CA ALA A 654 -26.96 -58.72 21.38
C ALA A 654 -26.87 -57.28 21.94
N ALA A 655 -25.87 -56.50 21.54
CA ALA A 655 -25.76 -55.10 21.92
C ALA A 655 -26.87 -54.23 21.29
N ILE A 656 -27.23 -54.49 20.02
CA ILE A 656 -28.35 -53.81 19.33
C ILE A 656 -29.68 -54.12 20.04
N GLU A 657 -29.94 -55.38 20.37
CA GLU A 657 -31.16 -55.80 21.09
C GLU A 657 -31.27 -55.14 22.48
N ALA A 658 -30.16 -55.06 23.22
CA ALA A 658 -30.12 -54.42 24.54
C ALA A 658 -30.31 -52.90 24.52
N ILE A 659 -30.12 -52.25 23.36
CA ILE A 659 -30.28 -50.80 23.17
C ILE A 659 -31.65 -50.48 22.57
N GLY A 660 -32.22 -51.40 21.80
CA GLY A 660 -33.50 -51.19 21.11
C GLY A 660 -33.42 -50.26 19.90
N SER A 661 -32.21 -49.92 19.44
CA SER A 661 -31.99 -49.08 18.26
C SER A 661 -30.78 -49.56 17.46
N VAL A 662 -30.95 -49.66 16.14
CA VAL A 662 -29.91 -50.07 15.18
C VAL A 662 -29.19 -48.88 14.54
N GLU A 663 -29.74 -47.67 14.68
CA GLU A 663 -29.20 -46.43 14.07
C GLU A 663 -28.17 -45.73 14.97
N GLN A 664 -28.22 -45.99 16.28
CA GLN A 664 -27.36 -45.35 17.28
C GLN A 664 -26.05 -46.14 17.50
N LEU A 665 -25.09 -45.96 16.59
CA LEU A 665 -23.81 -46.70 16.63
C LEU A 665 -22.95 -46.41 17.88
N SER A 666 -23.06 -45.22 18.50
CA SER A 666 -22.24 -44.85 19.66
C SER A 666 -22.64 -45.58 20.95
N PRO A 667 -23.94 -45.62 21.34
CA PRO A 667 -24.40 -46.49 22.43
C PRO A 667 -24.08 -47.98 22.22
N ILE A 668 -24.15 -48.47 20.96
CA ILE A 668 -23.81 -49.85 20.62
C ILE A 668 -22.32 -50.11 20.89
N LYS A 669 -21.44 -49.19 20.46
CA LYS A 669 -20.00 -49.30 20.69
C LYS A 669 -19.64 -49.33 22.18
N MET A 670 -20.33 -48.57 23.04
CA MET A 670 -20.06 -48.54 24.49
C MET A 670 -20.29 -49.88 25.21
N ARG A 671 -21.06 -50.80 24.60
CA ARG A 671 -21.34 -52.14 25.15
C ARG A 671 -20.48 -53.25 24.52
N LEU A 672 -19.58 -52.88 23.62
CA LEU A 672 -18.73 -53.82 22.88
C LEU A 672 -17.26 -53.63 23.28
N PRO A 673 -16.44 -54.70 23.20
CA PRO A 673 -14.99 -54.60 23.40
C PRO A 673 -14.33 -53.51 22.55
N GLU A 674 -13.21 -52.95 23.04
CA GLU A 674 -12.45 -51.92 22.30
C GLU A 674 -12.04 -52.38 20.90
N SER A 675 -11.76 -53.68 20.73
CA SER A 675 -11.34 -54.31 19.47
C SER A 675 -12.37 -54.29 18.33
N ILE A 676 -13.62 -53.93 18.57
CA ILE A 676 -14.67 -53.90 17.54
C ILE A 676 -14.89 -52.47 17.02
N ASP A 677 -14.39 -52.15 15.83
CA ASP A 677 -14.47 -50.80 15.26
C ASP A 677 -15.86 -50.42 14.72
N TYR A 678 -16.14 -49.11 14.68
CA TYR A 678 -17.39 -48.55 14.13
C TYR A 678 -17.71 -48.98 12.69
N GLY A 679 -16.70 -49.31 11.88
CA GLY A 679 -16.90 -49.83 10.52
C GLY A 679 -17.51 -51.24 10.52
N VAL A 680 -17.07 -52.09 11.46
CA VAL A 680 -17.57 -53.46 11.66
C VAL A 680 -19.00 -53.43 12.21
N ILE A 681 -19.26 -52.59 13.21
CA ILE A 681 -20.59 -52.39 13.79
C ILE A 681 -21.59 -52.00 12.71
N ARG A 682 -21.20 -51.10 11.80
CA ARG A 682 -22.05 -50.64 10.69
C ARG A 682 -22.38 -51.72 9.68
N CYS A 683 -21.44 -52.60 9.36
CA CYS A 683 -21.71 -53.73 8.46
C CYS A 683 -22.76 -54.68 9.08
N VAL A 684 -22.63 -54.99 10.38
CA VAL A 684 -23.58 -55.87 11.08
C VAL A 684 -24.93 -55.20 11.30
N ALA A 685 -24.96 -53.90 11.61
CA ALA A 685 -26.20 -53.13 11.73
C ALA A 685 -26.99 -53.08 10.41
N ASN A 686 -26.30 -52.82 9.29
CA ASN A 686 -26.92 -52.83 7.97
C ASN A 686 -27.43 -54.23 7.58
N ALA A 687 -26.69 -55.29 7.89
CA ALA A 687 -27.13 -56.67 7.66
C ALA A 687 -28.38 -57.01 8.50
N TRP A 688 -28.40 -56.61 9.78
CA TRP A 688 -29.53 -56.81 10.68
C TRP A 688 -30.80 -56.11 10.20
N GLN A 689 -30.68 -54.89 9.66
CA GLN A 689 -31.81 -54.17 9.06
C GLN A 689 -32.39 -54.90 7.84
N VAL A 690 -31.52 -55.40 6.95
CA VAL A 690 -31.92 -56.16 5.76
C VAL A 690 -32.60 -57.49 6.14
N GLU A 691 -32.10 -58.19 7.16
CA GLU A 691 -32.65 -59.47 7.65
C GLU A 691 -34.02 -59.31 8.34
N GLN A 692 -34.27 -58.18 9.01
CA GLN A 692 -35.55 -57.87 9.67
C GLN A 692 -36.61 -57.30 8.71
N GLY A 693 -36.35 -57.30 7.40
CA GLY A 693 -37.27 -56.77 6.38
C GLY A 693 -37.50 -55.26 6.48
N GLN A 694 -36.61 -54.53 7.17
CA GLN A 694 -36.67 -53.07 7.27
C GLN A 694 -35.93 -52.48 6.06
N SER A 695 -36.66 -51.86 5.13
CA SER A 695 -36.05 -51.07 4.05
C SER A 695 -35.17 -49.96 4.64
N PRO A 696 -34.00 -49.66 4.03
CA PRO A 696 -33.13 -48.59 4.51
C PRO A 696 -33.90 -47.26 4.51
N PRO A 697 -33.56 -46.30 5.39
CA PRO A 697 -34.26 -45.04 5.46
C PRO A 697 -34.13 -44.32 4.12
N THR A 698 -35.22 -44.33 3.34
CA THR A 698 -35.45 -43.29 2.35
C THR A 698 -35.81 -42.05 3.15
N PRO A 699 -35.18 -40.88 2.94
CA PRO A 699 -35.42 -39.73 3.77
C PRO A 699 -36.85 -39.21 3.54
N THR A 700 -37.79 -39.61 4.41
CA THR A 700 -39.15 -39.08 4.46
C THR A 700 -39.23 -37.96 5.49
N ARG A 701 -39.46 -36.75 4.95
CA ARG A 701 -40.05 -35.53 5.55
C ARG A 701 -40.27 -35.54 7.07
N THR A 702 -39.19 -35.44 7.81
CA THR A 702 -39.10 -34.48 8.93
C THR A 702 -38.30 -33.29 8.40
N SER A 703 -38.50 -32.08 8.94
CA SER A 703 -37.97 -30.82 8.38
C SER A 703 -36.59 -31.03 7.74
N THR A 704 -36.44 -30.63 6.48
CA THR A 704 -35.20 -30.96 5.77
C THR A 704 -34.01 -30.37 6.54
N GLY A 705 -32.83 -31.00 6.46
CA GLY A 705 -31.60 -30.40 6.98
C GLY A 705 -31.42 -28.97 6.44
N GLU A 706 -31.94 -28.71 5.24
CA GLU A 706 -32.04 -27.39 4.60
C GLU A 706 -33.02 -26.44 5.32
N ASP A 707 -34.22 -26.88 5.73
CA ASP A 707 -35.17 -26.07 6.51
C ASP A 707 -34.62 -25.70 7.91
N ARG A 708 -33.93 -26.65 8.56
CA ARG A 708 -33.27 -26.39 9.85
C ARG A 708 -32.05 -25.48 9.68
N ALA A 709 -31.27 -25.67 8.62
CA ALA A 709 -30.15 -24.81 8.27
C ALA A 709 -30.63 -23.39 7.93
N ALA A 710 -31.73 -23.24 7.21
CA ALA A 710 -32.35 -21.95 6.89
C ALA A 710 -32.84 -21.24 8.16
N ARG A 711 -33.46 -21.96 9.10
CA ARG A 711 -33.87 -21.40 10.40
C ARG A 711 -32.66 -20.96 11.24
N VAL A 712 -31.64 -21.79 11.38
CA VAL A 712 -30.40 -21.46 12.12
C VAL A 712 -29.66 -20.29 11.48
N HIS A 713 -29.66 -20.21 10.15
CA HIS A 713 -29.13 -19.06 9.43
C HIS A 713 -29.94 -17.79 9.72
N ALA A 714 -31.27 -17.84 9.65
CA ALA A 714 -32.13 -16.70 9.95
C ALA A 714 -31.99 -16.20 11.40
N LEU A 715 -31.87 -17.12 12.36
CA LEU A 715 -31.58 -16.78 13.77
C LEU A 715 -30.19 -16.15 13.96
N GLY A 716 -29.20 -16.56 13.17
CA GLY A 716 -27.87 -15.96 13.20
C GLY A 716 -27.78 -14.58 12.56
N GLU A 717 -28.65 -14.28 11.58
CA GLU A 717 -28.72 -12.97 10.91
C GLU A 717 -29.52 -11.93 11.71
N SER A 718 -30.35 -12.35 12.68
CA SER A 718 -31.11 -11.40 13.51
C SER A 718 -30.20 -10.54 14.41
N GLY A 719 -29.02 -11.05 14.77
CA GLY A 719 -28.08 -10.38 15.68
C GLY A 719 -28.55 -10.33 17.14
N ASP A 720 -29.67 -10.99 17.45
CA ASP A 720 -30.26 -11.03 18.79
C ASP A 720 -29.51 -12.04 19.68
N ILE A 721 -29.03 -11.60 20.85
CA ILE A 721 -28.27 -12.47 21.76
C ILE A 721 -29.17 -13.48 22.48
N ASP A 722 -30.48 -13.21 22.58
CA ASP A 722 -31.45 -14.06 23.28
C ASP A 722 -31.72 -15.38 22.55
N VAL A 723 -31.33 -15.50 21.26
CA VAL A 723 -31.42 -16.74 20.48
C VAL A 723 -30.24 -17.70 20.70
N ALA A 724 -29.22 -17.29 21.48
CA ALA A 724 -28.02 -18.10 21.73
C ALA A 724 -28.29 -19.51 22.29
N PRO A 725 -29.27 -19.75 23.20
CA PRO A 725 -29.59 -21.10 23.68
C PRO A 725 -30.08 -22.05 22.57
N GLU A 726 -30.85 -21.52 21.62
CA GLU A 726 -31.34 -22.29 20.47
C GLU A 726 -30.20 -22.64 19.52
N LEU A 727 -29.29 -21.69 19.27
CA LEU A 727 -28.08 -21.92 18.46
C LEU A 727 -27.08 -22.88 19.14
N ILE A 728 -26.95 -22.85 20.46
CA ILE A 728 -26.14 -23.80 21.23
C ILE A 728 -26.71 -25.22 21.11
N THR A 729 -28.04 -25.35 21.17
CA THR A 729 -28.72 -26.64 20.96
C THR A 729 -28.47 -27.18 19.55
N ALA A 730 -28.45 -26.30 18.54
CA ALA A 730 -28.19 -26.66 17.15
C ALA A 730 -26.73 -27.15 16.87
N LEU A 731 -25.77 -26.91 17.78
CA LEU A 731 -24.42 -27.50 17.68
C LEU A 731 -24.42 -29.03 17.88
N ALA A 732 -25.53 -29.62 18.33
CA ALA A 732 -25.70 -31.07 18.47
C ALA A 732 -26.57 -31.70 17.37
N ASP A 733 -26.99 -30.94 16.34
CA ASP A 733 -27.82 -31.46 15.25
C ASP A 733 -27.11 -32.58 14.47
N ALA A 734 -27.87 -33.55 13.95
CA ALA A 734 -27.33 -34.66 13.15
C ALA A 734 -26.70 -34.17 11.82
N ASP A 735 -27.17 -33.05 11.26
CA ASP A 735 -26.67 -32.46 10.02
C ASP A 735 -25.45 -31.54 10.25
N GLY A 736 -24.34 -31.84 9.59
CA GLY A 736 -23.11 -31.05 9.65
C GLY A 736 -23.26 -29.62 9.13
N ASN A 737 -24.18 -29.35 8.21
CA ASN A 737 -24.45 -28.00 7.74
C ASN A 737 -25.15 -27.15 8.80
N VAL A 738 -26.08 -27.73 9.56
CA VAL A 738 -26.75 -27.07 10.68
C VAL A 738 -25.74 -26.74 11.77
N ARG A 739 -24.88 -27.69 12.15
CA ARG A 739 -23.80 -27.46 13.13
C ARG A 739 -22.82 -26.38 12.69
N ARG A 740 -22.42 -26.37 11.41
CA ARG A 740 -21.53 -25.34 10.83
C ARG A 740 -22.15 -23.94 10.90
N LEU A 741 -23.42 -23.81 10.53
CA LEU A 741 -24.14 -22.54 10.55
C LEU A 741 -24.37 -22.04 11.98
N ALA A 742 -24.71 -22.94 12.91
CA ALA A 742 -24.83 -22.62 14.32
C ALA A 742 -23.50 -22.09 14.90
N ALA A 743 -22.38 -22.76 14.62
CA ALA A 743 -21.05 -22.30 15.06
C ALA A 743 -20.72 -20.92 14.47
N SER A 744 -21.01 -20.69 13.19
CA SER A 744 -20.82 -19.40 12.55
C SER A 744 -21.68 -18.30 13.17
N ALA A 745 -22.95 -18.59 13.47
CA ALA A 745 -23.89 -17.65 14.05
C ALA A 745 -23.47 -17.26 15.48
N LEU A 746 -23.08 -18.22 16.31
CA LEU A 746 -22.57 -17.96 17.66
C LEU A 746 -21.29 -17.10 17.65
N GLY A 747 -20.42 -17.29 16.67
CA GLY A 747 -19.26 -16.42 16.46
C GLY A 747 -19.63 -14.98 16.11
N LYS A 748 -20.70 -14.77 15.31
CA LYS A 748 -21.21 -13.43 14.98
C LYS A 748 -21.82 -12.74 16.21
N LEU A 749 -22.55 -13.48 17.04
CA LEU A 749 -23.15 -12.97 18.27
C LEU A 749 -22.13 -12.68 19.38
N ARG A 750 -20.89 -13.20 19.26
CA ARG A 750 -19.80 -13.01 20.23
C ARG A 750 -20.16 -13.39 21.67
N THR A 751 -21.05 -14.36 21.84
CA THR A 751 -21.53 -14.76 23.17
C THR A 751 -20.56 -15.68 23.90
N VAL A 752 -20.15 -15.28 25.09
CA VAL A 752 -19.24 -16.01 25.98
C VAL A 752 -19.85 -17.34 26.46
N ALA A 753 -21.17 -17.47 26.47
CA ALA A 753 -21.89 -18.70 26.80
C ALA A 753 -21.68 -19.81 25.77
N ALA A 754 -21.25 -19.48 24.54
CA ALA A 754 -21.01 -20.46 23.47
C ALA A 754 -19.62 -21.13 23.52
N VAL A 755 -18.70 -20.65 24.37
CA VAL A 755 -17.30 -21.11 24.38
C VAL A 755 -17.20 -22.60 24.71
N GLU A 756 -17.79 -23.05 25.82
CA GLU A 756 -17.78 -24.46 26.22
C GLU A 756 -18.50 -25.37 25.20
N PRO A 757 -19.72 -25.02 24.70
CA PRO A 757 -20.35 -25.78 23.63
C PRO A 757 -19.53 -25.90 22.34
N LEU A 758 -18.79 -24.85 21.96
CA LEU A 758 -17.93 -24.85 20.77
C LEU A 758 -16.67 -25.70 20.97
N LEU A 759 -16.08 -25.69 22.17
CA LEU A 759 -14.96 -26.57 22.51
C LEU A 759 -15.40 -28.04 22.49
N ALA A 760 -16.54 -28.35 23.10
CA ALA A 760 -17.13 -29.69 23.06
C ALA A 760 -17.50 -30.15 21.64
N LEU A 761 -17.90 -29.22 20.76
CA LEU A 761 -18.13 -29.51 19.34
C LEU A 761 -16.83 -29.90 18.65
N ILE A 762 -15.74 -29.15 18.89
CA ILE A 762 -14.44 -29.47 18.30
C ILE A 762 -13.95 -30.84 18.75
N GLU A 763 -14.18 -31.27 19.98
CA GLU A 763 -13.70 -32.59 20.43
C GLU A 763 -14.45 -33.76 19.78
N ARG A 764 -15.77 -33.63 19.60
CA ARG A 764 -16.61 -34.72 19.05
C ARG A 764 -16.72 -34.74 17.53
N GLU A 765 -16.38 -33.64 16.85
CA GLU A 765 -16.65 -33.46 15.43
C GLU A 765 -15.55 -34.06 14.54
N PRO A 766 -15.88 -35.06 13.68
CA PRO A 766 -14.94 -35.63 12.72
C PRO A 766 -14.82 -34.77 11.44
N GLY A 767 -15.78 -33.90 11.14
CA GLY A 767 -15.80 -33.08 9.92
C GLY A 767 -14.88 -31.87 9.99
N PRO A 768 -13.86 -31.73 9.12
CA PRO A 768 -12.88 -30.66 9.25
C PRO A 768 -13.44 -29.27 8.94
N GLN A 769 -14.54 -29.19 8.16
CA GLN A 769 -15.24 -27.92 7.90
C GLN A 769 -16.03 -27.42 9.10
N VAL A 770 -16.71 -28.27 9.86
CA VAL A 770 -17.46 -27.84 11.05
C VAL A 770 -16.48 -27.37 12.14
N ARG A 771 -15.37 -28.11 12.32
CA ARG A 771 -14.24 -27.71 13.19
C ARG A 771 -13.69 -26.33 12.82
N HIS A 772 -13.51 -26.03 11.53
CA HIS A 772 -13.05 -24.72 11.05
C HIS A 772 -13.91 -23.55 11.55
N TYR A 773 -15.23 -23.68 11.39
CA TYR A 773 -16.16 -22.61 11.78
C TYR A 773 -16.25 -22.47 13.30
N ALA A 774 -16.13 -23.57 14.06
CA ALA A 774 -16.03 -23.51 15.52
C ALA A 774 -14.73 -22.82 15.98
N ILE A 775 -13.58 -23.14 15.37
CA ILE A 775 -12.28 -22.49 15.64
C ILE A 775 -12.36 -20.98 15.34
N LYS A 776 -12.96 -20.60 14.21
CA LYS A 776 -13.14 -19.20 13.82
C LYS A 776 -14.09 -18.46 14.77
N ALA A 777 -15.17 -19.13 15.21
CA ALA A 777 -16.11 -18.58 16.18
C ALA A 777 -15.43 -18.30 17.53
N LEU A 778 -14.63 -19.25 18.04
CA LEU A 778 -13.83 -19.06 19.25
C LEU A 778 -12.86 -17.88 19.14
N GLY A 779 -12.19 -17.72 17.99
CA GLY A 779 -11.35 -16.56 17.71
C GLY A 779 -12.10 -15.23 17.64
N THR A 780 -13.38 -15.25 17.25
CA THR A 780 -14.22 -14.05 17.16
C THR A 780 -14.83 -13.66 18.51
N ILE A 781 -15.14 -14.67 19.35
CA ILE A 781 -15.59 -14.47 20.73
C ILE A 781 -14.43 -13.97 21.60
N GLY A 782 -13.21 -14.49 21.39
CA GLY A 782 -12.01 -13.99 22.06
C GLY A 782 -11.92 -14.34 23.55
N ASP A 783 -12.50 -15.47 23.98
CA ASP A 783 -12.44 -15.94 25.37
C ASP A 783 -11.22 -16.85 25.64
N GLU A 784 -10.52 -16.56 26.74
CA GLU A 784 -9.28 -17.20 27.16
C GLU A 784 -9.40 -18.72 27.37
N ARG A 785 -10.59 -19.24 27.73
CA ARG A 785 -10.84 -20.68 27.92
C ARG A 785 -10.56 -21.50 26.66
N ALA A 786 -10.60 -20.88 25.48
CA ALA A 786 -10.31 -21.55 24.22
C ALA A 786 -8.81 -21.76 23.94
N ARG A 787 -7.91 -21.08 24.67
CA ARG A 787 -6.48 -21.01 24.35
C ARG A 787 -5.80 -22.37 24.26
N THR A 788 -6.01 -23.23 25.27
CA THR A 788 -5.36 -24.54 25.35
C THR A 788 -5.71 -25.42 24.16
N THR A 789 -6.99 -25.46 23.80
CA THR A 789 -7.51 -26.23 22.67
C THR A 789 -7.01 -25.67 21.34
N LEU A 790 -6.95 -24.34 21.17
CA LEU A 790 -6.43 -23.72 19.96
C LEU A 790 -4.92 -23.94 19.78
N ILE A 791 -4.13 -23.95 20.87
CA ILE A 791 -2.70 -24.32 20.81
C ILE A 791 -2.55 -25.77 20.37
N LYS A 792 -3.31 -26.68 20.98
CA LYS A 792 -3.32 -28.11 20.63
C LYS A 792 -3.61 -28.31 19.14
N ILE A 793 -4.66 -27.67 18.62
CA ILE A 793 -5.05 -27.74 17.19
C ILE A 793 -3.97 -27.14 16.29
N SER A 794 -3.39 -25.98 16.66
CA SER A 794 -2.36 -25.32 15.84
C SER A 794 -1.10 -26.17 15.63
N ASN A 795 -0.79 -27.04 16.61
CA ASN A 795 0.38 -27.89 16.64
C ASN A 795 0.10 -29.36 16.27
N ASP A 796 -1.17 -29.74 16.06
CA ASP A 796 -1.54 -31.11 15.73
C ASP A 796 -1.25 -31.41 14.25
N PRO A 797 -0.24 -32.24 13.92
CA PRO A 797 0.11 -32.52 12.52
C PRO A 797 -0.96 -33.34 11.79
N THR A 798 -1.91 -33.95 12.50
CA THR A 798 -3.02 -34.73 11.93
C THR A 798 -4.22 -33.86 11.55
N GLU A 799 -4.24 -32.59 11.97
CA GLU A 799 -5.31 -31.64 11.69
C GLU A 799 -5.12 -30.93 10.33
N MET A 800 -6.23 -30.57 9.68
CA MET A 800 -6.20 -29.91 8.38
C MET A 800 -5.49 -28.55 8.45
N GLU A 801 -4.66 -28.26 7.45
CA GLU A 801 -3.82 -27.04 7.42
C GLU A 801 -4.60 -25.73 7.63
N TYR A 802 -5.80 -25.61 7.05
CA TYR A 802 -6.64 -24.43 7.25
C TYR A 802 -7.20 -24.31 8.67
N ASN A 803 -7.40 -25.42 9.39
CA ASN A 803 -7.80 -25.41 10.80
C ASN A 803 -6.64 -24.99 11.69
N ARG A 804 -5.43 -25.45 11.38
CA ARG A 804 -4.19 -25.01 12.07
C ARG A 804 -3.96 -23.52 11.89
N LEU A 805 -4.11 -23.00 10.66
CA LEU A 805 -3.95 -21.58 10.37
C LEU A 805 -5.05 -20.72 11.01
N SER A 806 -6.30 -21.21 11.03
CA SER A 806 -7.40 -20.54 11.74
C SER A 806 -7.21 -20.55 13.25
N ALA A 807 -6.66 -21.61 13.83
CA ALA A 807 -6.32 -21.67 15.25
C ALA A 807 -5.19 -20.69 15.59
N GLN A 808 -4.15 -20.59 14.74
CA GLN A 808 -3.11 -19.56 14.87
C GLN A 808 -3.67 -18.13 14.78
N THR A 809 -4.65 -17.92 13.90
CA THR A 809 -5.32 -16.62 13.76
C THR A 809 -6.20 -16.30 14.97
N ALA A 810 -6.97 -17.28 15.45
CA ALA A 810 -7.79 -17.16 16.67
C ALA A 810 -6.93 -16.89 17.92
N LEU A 811 -5.76 -17.52 18.03
CA LEU A 811 -4.78 -17.25 19.10
C LEU A 811 -4.24 -15.83 19.07
N LYS A 812 -4.13 -15.20 17.89
CA LYS A 812 -3.78 -13.77 17.77
C LYS A 812 -4.91 -12.86 18.24
N SER A 813 -6.17 -13.25 18.04
CA SER A 813 -7.34 -12.51 18.54
C SER A 813 -7.47 -12.59 20.08
N LEU A 814 -7.09 -13.73 20.68
CA LEU A 814 -7.00 -13.90 22.15
C LEU A 814 -5.86 -13.08 22.78
N ARG A 815 -4.80 -12.77 22.02
CA ARG A 815 -3.65 -11.97 22.48
C ARG A 815 -3.96 -10.48 22.73
N ILE A 816 -5.13 -9.98 22.36
CA ILE A 816 -5.49 -8.55 22.57
C ILE A 816 -6.03 -8.30 23.99
N ALA A 817 -6.54 -9.32 24.68
CA ALA A 817 -7.13 -9.17 26.02
C ALA A 817 -6.20 -9.60 27.18
N SER A 818 -5.10 -10.31 26.91
CA SER A 818 -4.23 -10.87 27.96
C SER A 818 -2.86 -11.33 27.43
N ALA A 819 -2.00 -10.40 27.03
CA ALA A 819 -0.60 -10.74 26.74
C ALA A 819 0.40 -9.79 27.41
N PRO A 820 1.38 -10.33 28.17
CA PRO A 820 2.64 -9.65 28.44
C PRO A 820 3.40 -9.46 27.13
N LEU A 821 4.18 -8.38 27.07
CA LEU A 821 4.71 -7.76 25.86
C LEU A 821 5.87 -8.50 25.15
N SER A 822 6.05 -9.81 25.34
CA SER A 822 7.23 -10.59 24.87
C SER A 822 7.28 -10.89 23.36
N HIS A 823 6.31 -10.45 22.56
CA HIS A 823 6.21 -10.81 21.12
C HIS A 823 6.54 -9.72 20.09
N LEU A 824 6.99 -8.54 20.51
CA LEU A 824 7.72 -7.63 19.60
C LEU A 824 9.12 -8.22 19.37
N MET A 825 9.56 -8.28 18.11
CA MET A 825 10.73 -9.03 17.59
C MET A 825 11.97 -8.96 18.50
N PRO A 826 12.76 -10.06 18.63
CA PRO A 826 13.97 -10.05 19.45
C PRO A 826 15.00 -9.04 18.93
N ILE A 827 15.67 -8.34 19.84
CA ILE A 827 16.83 -7.49 19.55
C ILE A 827 17.96 -8.42 19.08
N PRO A 828 18.49 -8.28 17.85
CA PRO A 828 19.59 -9.12 17.39
C PRO A 828 20.84 -8.85 18.22
N GLU A 829 21.49 -9.91 18.68
CA GLU A 829 22.79 -9.82 19.38
C GLU A 829 23.79 -9.02 18.54
N ALA A 830 24.37 -7.97 19.13
CA ALA A 830 25.44 -7.22 18.51
C ALA A 830 26.63 -8.15 18.25
N THR A 831 26.92 -8.41 16.97
CA THR A 831 28.10 -9.17 16.56
C THR A 831 29.33 -8.32 16.85
N ARG A 832 30.06 -8.71 17.90
CA ARG A 832 31.38 -8.20 18.25
C ARG A 832 32.32 -8.31 17.04
N SER A 833 33.03 -7.22 16.74
CA SER A 833 34.13 -7.24 15.79
C SER A 833 35.27 -8.13 16.34
N GLY A 834 35.64 -9.16 15.58
CA GLY A 834 36.81 -10.00 15.87
C GLY A 834 36.75 -11.41 15.26
N ILE A 835 37.20 -11.54 14.00
CA ILE A 835 37.85 -12.72 13.38
C ILE A 835 37.43 -14.09 13.93
N THR A 836 36.49 -14.75 13.25
CA THR A 836 36.62 -16.08 12.60
C THR A 836 35.24 -16.53 12.10
N GLN A 837 35.07 -16.69 10.78
CA GLN A 837 33.83 -17.20 10.18
C GLN A 837 33.68 -18.71 10.47
N PRO A 838 32.49 -19.21 10.84
CA PRO A 838 32.12 -20.58 10.53
C PRO A 838 31.76 -20.68 9.03
N PRO A 839 32.19 -21.73 8.30
CA PRO A 839 31.90 -21.85 6.88
C PRO A 839 30.44 -22.28 6.67
N ASN A 840 29.82 -21.74 5.61
CA ASN A 840 28.55 -22.18 4.99
C ASN A 840 27.19 -21.75 5.59
N LEU A 841 27.00 -20.44 5.79
CA LEU A 841 25.68 -19.84 5.56
C LEU A 841 25.86 -18.64 4.63
N LEU A 842 25.20 -18.67 3.47
CA LEU A 842 25.13 -17.52 2.55
C LEU A 842 24.74 -16.26 3.34
N PRO A 843 25.33 -15.09 3.08
CA PRO A 843 24.89 -13.85 3.72
C PRO A 843 23.39 -13.66 3.43
N PRO A 844 22.58 -13.20 4.41
CA PRO A 844 21.20 -12.81 4.12
C PRO A 844 21.25 -11.81 2.98
N ASP A 845 20.46 -12.06 1.93
CA ASP A 845 20.34 -11.16 0.78
C ASP A 845 20.29 -9.70 1.30
N PRO A 846 21.17 -8.79 0.83
CA PRO A 846 21.32 -7.45 1.42
C PRO A 846 19.99 -6.67 1.53
N VAL A 847 19.05 -6.94 0.61
CA VAL A 847 17.69 -6.38 0.68
C VAL A 847 16.91 -6.96 1.85
N SER A 848 16.95 -8.27 2.05
CA SER A 848 16.37 -8.94 3.22
C SER A 848 17.01 -8.45 4.52
N ALA A 849 18.32 -8.21 4.56
CA ALA A 849 19.01 -7.64 5.72
C ALA A 849 18.57 -6.19 6.01
N PHE A 850 18.43 -5.36 4.97
CA PHE A 850 17.89 -4.00 5.09
C PHE A 850 16.46 -4.00 5.61
N LEU A 851 15.60 -4.87 5.07
CA LEU A 851 14.21 -5.03 5.52
C LEU A 851 14.10 -5.65 6.92
N ALA A 852 15.10 -6.41 7.36
CA ALA A 852 15.16 -7.03 8.67
C ALA A 852 15.85 -6.18 9.74
N ARG A 853 16.26 -4.93 9.42
CA ARG A 853 16.88 -4.03 10.40
C ARG A 853 15.99 -3.90 11.65
N PRO A 854 16.51 -4.26 12.83
CA PRO A 854 15.72 -4.32 14.03
C PRO A 854 15.38 -2.92 14.56
N HIS A 855 14.21 -2.86 15.16
CA HIS A 855 13.86 -1.87 16.17
C HIS A 855 14.47 -2.36 17.50
N PRO A 856 15.17 -1.53 18.29
CA PRO A 856 15.24 -0.06 18.28
C PRO A 856 16.18 0.58 17.26
N ARG A 857 15.85 1.79 16.78
CA ARG A 857 16.63 2.54 15.77
C ARG A 857 17.59 3.54 16.42
N PRO A 858 18.82 3.72 15.90
CA PRO A 858 19.79 4.65 16.46
C PRO A 858 19.41 6.12 16.25
N LEU A 859 19.71 6.96 17.25
CA LEU A 859 19.51 8.40 17.25
C LEU A 859 20.86 9.13 17.20
N LYS A 860 20.97 10.13 16.31
CA LYS A 860 22.18 10.95 16.16
C LYS A 860 22.08 12.23 16.99
N GLY A 861 23.16 12.59 17.69
CA GLY A 861 23.25 13.84 18.45
C GLY A 861 24.52 13.93 19.31
N PRO A 862 24.66 14.99 20.13
CA PRO A 862 25.85 15.25 20.97
C PRO A 862 25.84 14.41 22.26
N TRP A 863 25.66 13.11 22.11
CA TRP A 863 25.65 12.10 23.18
C TRP A 863 26.49 10.90 22.73
N LEU A 864 26.85 10.01 23.67
CA LEU A 864 27.70 8.85 23.35
C LEU A 864 26.98 7.88 22.40
N ALA A 865 25.72 7.58 22.70
CA ALA A 865 24.85 6.77 21.85
C ALA A 865 23.38 7.03 22.19
N GLY A 866 22.47 6.73 21.27
CA GLY A 866 21.05 6.86 21.56
C GLY A 866 20.16 6.03 20.66
N TRP A 867 18.96 5.69 21.13
CA TRP A 867 18.02 4.82 20.43
C TRP A 867 16.57 5.19 20.69
N THR A 868 15.70 4.85 19.72
CA THR A 868 14.25 4.90 19.83
C THR A 868 13.65 3.52 19.59
N LEU A 869 12.67 3.08 20.39
CA LEU A 869 12.06 1.75 20.21
C LEU A 869 11.38 1.64 18.84
N ASP A 870 10.54 2.60 18.43
CA ASP A 870 9.92 2.62 17.08
C ASP A 870 9.52 4.06 16.66
N PHE A 871 8.93 4.22 15.49
CA PHE A 871 8.21 5.43 15.10
C PHE A 871 6.92 5.57 15.90
N ASN A 872 6.46 6.81 16.11
CA ASN A 872 5.21 7.10 16.81
C ASN A 872 3.95 6.70 16.01
N SER A 873 4.05 6.64 14.69
CA SER A 873 2.99 6.21 13.77
C SER A 873 3.50 5.18 12.77
N ARG A 874 2.59 4.36 12.23
CA ARG A 874 2.84 3.47 11.09
C ARG A 874 2.13 4.03 9.86
N PHE A 875 2.77 3.86 8.72
CA PHE A 875 2.17 4.14 7.42
C PHE A 875 2.26 2.87 6.57
N SER A 876 1.10 2.26 6.30
CA SER A 876 0.95 1.09 5.44
C SER A 876 -0.06 1.44 4.35
N GLY A 877 0.41 1.96 3.22
CA GLY A 877 -0.47 2.40 2.14
C GLY A 877 -1.30 3.65 2.50
N ALA A 878 -2.58 3.48 2.84
CA ALA A 878 -3.56 4.57 2.98
C ALA A 878 -3.97 4.90 4.43
N GLU A 879 -3.56 4.11 5.42
CA GLU A 879 -4.03 4.31 6.80
C GLU A 879 -2.94 4.92 7.67
N HIS A 880 -3.25 6.08 8.26
CA HIS A 880 -2.47 6.66 9.36
C HIS A 880 -2.95 6.04 10.67
N SER A 881 -2.22 5.04 11.16
CA SER A 881 -2.47 4.41 12.45
C SER A 881 -1.25 4.56 13.36
N ARG A 882 -1.44 4.49 14.68
CA ARG A 882 -0.29 4.45 15.59
C ARG A 882 0.48 3.15 15.34
N SER A 883 1.81 3.20 15.45
CA SER A 883 2.60 1.96 15.44
C SER A 883 2.22 1.10 16.65
N GLU A 884 2.59 -0.19 16.70
CA GLU A 884 2.32 -0.98 17.92
C GLU A 884 2.94 -0.31 19.16
N VAL A 885 4.18 0.16 19.05
CA VAL A 885 4.83 0.92 20.12
C VAL A 885 4.16 2.28 20.33
N GLY A 886 3.76 2.97 19.27
CA GLY A 886 3.05 4.25 19.33
C GLY A 886 1.67 4.16 19.97
N GLU A 887 0.96 3.05 19.80
CA GLU A 887 -0.31 2.76 20.47
C GLU A 887 -0.08 2.47 21.94
N LEU A 888 0.93 1.66 22.29
CA LEU A 888 1.33 1.43 23.68
C LEU A 888 1.71 2.74 24.39
N VAL A 889 2.50 3.59 23.74
CA VAL A 889 2.86 4.92 24.25
C VAL A 889 1.63 5.82 24.37
N TYR A 890 0.66 5.71 23.46
CA TYR A 890 -0.59 6.45 23.56
C TYR A 890 -1.44 6.00 24.75
N LEU A 891 -1.63 4.69 24.93
CA LEU A 891 -2.33 4.11 26.08
C LEU A 891 -1.64 4.51 27.39
N TYR A 892 -0.31 4.43 27.43
CA TYR A 892 0.50 4.83 28.56
C TYR A 892 0.35 6.32 28.91
N LYS A 893 0.54 7.22 27.93
CA LYS A 893 0.57 8.68 28.15
C LYS A 893 -0.81 9.31 28.32
N TYR A 894 -1.82 8.83 27.58
CA TYR A 894 -3.12 9.51 27.45
C TYR A 894 -4.30 8.73 28.00
N ARG A 895 -4.20 7.39 28.14
CA ARG A 895 -5.23 6.57 28.82
C ARG A 895 -4.88 6.23 30.27
N GLY A 896 -3.67 6.58 30.73
CA GLY A 896 -3.27 6.41 32.12
C GLY A 896 -2.95 4.97 32.50
N GLU A 897 -2.62 4.12 31.53
CA GLU A 897 -2.31 2.70 31.74
C GLU A 897 -0.89 2.51 32.31
N ARG A 898 -0.73 2.82 33.60
CA ARG A 898 0.58 2.85 34.29
C ARG A 898 1.34 1.53 34.30
N HIS A 899 0.63 0.41 34.17
CA HIS A 899 1.23 -0.93 34.17
C HIS A 899 2.21 -1.13 32.99
N LEU A 900 1.96 -0.46 31.85
CA LEU A 900 2.82 -0.50 30.66
C LEU A 900 4.24 0.06 30.89
N ALA A 901 4.47 0.81 31.97
CA ALA A 901 5.81 1.31 32.30
C ALA A 901 6.82 0.18 32.54
N ASN A 902 6.37 -0.95 33.12
CA ASN A 902 7.23 -2.11 33.34
C ASN A 902 7.66 -2.75 32.03
N ASP A 903 6.70 -2.95 31.12
CA ASP A 903 6.97 -3.58 29.83
C ASP A 903 7.87 -2.70 28.94
N LEU A 904 7.63 -1.39 28.92
CA LEU A 904 8.44 -0.44 28.17
C LEU A 904 9.87 -0.34 28.72
N ALA A 905 10.03 -0.38 30.05
CA ALA A 905 11.35 -0.41 30.68
C ALA A 905 12.10 -1.71 30.41
N GLU A 906 11.41 -2.86 30.36
CA GLU A 906 12.02 -4.16 29.97
C GLU A 906 12.60 -4.11 28.56
N ARG A 907 11.93 -3.44 27.62
CA ARG A 907 12.47 -3.28 26.25
C ARG A 907 13.74 -2.44 26.20
N TRP A 908 13.87 -1.43 27.04
CA TRP A 908 15.14 -0.71 27.16
C TRP A 908 16.22 -1.52 27.86
N LEU A 909 15.89 -2.39 28.82
CA LEU A 909 16.88 -3.30 29.41
C LEU A 909 17.42 -4.30 28.41
N GLU A 910 16.54 -4.89 27.60
CA GLU A 910 16.96 -5.78 26.50
C GLU A 910 17.89 -5.04 25.53
N LEU A 911 17.57 -3.78 25.20
CA LEU A 911 18.40 -2.96 24.33
C LEU A 911 19.78 -2.68 24.96
N LEU A 912 19.82 -2.25 26.21
CA LEU A 912 21.07 -2.00 26.92
C LEU A 912 21.91 -3.27 27.05
N ALA A 913 21.28 -4.43 27.30
CA ALA A 913 21.95 -5.72 27.36
C ALA A 913 22.54 -6.15 26.00
N ALA A 914 21.87 -5.79 24.90
CA ALA A 914 22.36 -6.05 23.54
C ALA A 914 23.52 -5.13 23.11
N HIS A 915 23.81 -4.07 23.88
CA HIS A 915 24.86 -3.09 23.61
C HIS A 915 25.90 -3.04 24.75
N PRO A 916 26.69 -4.11 24.97
CA PRO A 916 27.67 -4.21 26.06
C PRO A 916 28.84 -3.22 25.94
N GLU A 917 29.02 -2.58 24.78
CA GLU A 917 29.96 -1.48 24.58
C GLU A 917 29.55 -0.18 25.31
N LEU A 918 28.29 -0.08 25.75
CA LEU A 918 27.83 1.06 26.51
C LEU A 918 28.36 0.98 27.95
N PRO A 919 28.84 2.12 28.48
CA PRO A 919 29.33 2.15 29.85
C PRO A 919 28.15 1.93 30.82
N GLU A 920 28.36 1.12 31.85
CA GLU A 920 27.33 0.88 32.88
C GLU A 920 26.83 2.22 33.45
N PRO A 921 25.52 2.49 33.46
CA PRO A 921 25.00 3.77 33.90
C PRO A 921 25.03 3.89 35.43
N ASP A 922 25.39 5.06 35.95
CA ASP A 922 25.35 5.37 37.39
C ASP A 922 23.98 5.94 37.82
N ALA A 923 23.20 6.47 36.89
CA ALA A 923 21.86 7.01 37.16
C ALA A 923 21.00 7.17 35.89
N VAL A 924 19.68 7.21 36.09
CA VAL A 924 18.69 7.58 35.06
C VAL A 924 18.14 8.98 35.34
N ILE A 925 18.05 9.82 34.31
CA ILE A 925 17.50 11.18 34.38
C ILE A 925 16.33 11.30 33.39
N PRO A 926 15.10 11.57 33.86
CA PRO A 926 13.99 11.90 32.98
C PRO A 926 14.08 13.34 32.48
N ILE A 927 13.63 13.58 31.24
CA ILE A 927 13.37 14.94 30.76
C ILE A 927 12.09 15.47 31.41
N PRO A 928 12.12 16.64 32.08
CA PRO A 928 10.94 17.18 32.74
C PRO A 928 9.88 17.65 31.73
N PRO A 929 8.58 17.43 32.02
CA PRO A 929 7.50 17.68 31.07
C PRO A 929 7.37 19.17 30.73
N SER A 930 6.82 19.45 29.54
CA SER A 930 6.57 20.83 29.09
C SER A 930 5.35 21.50 29.72
N LEU A 931 4.42 20.70 30.27
CA LEU A 931 3.21 21.16 30.96
C LEU A 931 3.12 20.44 32.31
N GLN A 932 2.63 21.11 33.35
CA GLN A 932 2.26 20.44 34.59
C GLN A 932 1.09 19.49 34.34
N ARG A 933 1.20 18.26 34.83
CA ARG A 933 0.22 17.18 34.67
C ARG A 933 0.10 16.38 35.96
N ASP A 934 -1.07 15.83 36.23
CA ASP A 934 -1.33 14.95 37.37
C ASP A 934 -0.60 13.60 37.27
N PHE A 935 -0.12 13.26 36.06
CA PHE A 935 0.66 12.07 35.77
C PHE A 935 1.84 12.41 34.86
N ASP A 936 3.05 12.08 35.31
CA ASP A 936 4.29 12.22 34.55
C ASP A 936 4.80 10.85 34.05
N PRO A 937 4.53 10.50 32.79
CA PRO A 937 4.93 9.22 32.21
C PRO A 937 6.45 9.09 32.07
N VAL A 938 7.17 10.18 31.79
CA VAL A 938 8.63 10.10 31.58
C VAL A 938 9.33 9.83 32.91
N THR A 939 8.90 10.51 33.97
CA THR A 939 9.42 10.30 35.32
C THR A 939 9.12 8.90 35.85
N LEU A 940 7.89 8.41 35.69
CA LEU A 940 7.54 7.05 36.13
C LEU A 940 8.38 6.00 35.38
N LEU A 941 8.53 6.15 34.07
CA LEU A 941 9.32 5.22 33.27
C LEU A 941 10.81 5.23 33.64
N ALA A 942 11.38 6.41 33.90
CA ALA A 942 12.76 6.54 34.38
C ALA A 942 12.95 5.88 35.75
N GLN A 943 11.99 6.03 36.67
CA GLN A 943 12.01 5.36 37.98
C GLN A 943 11.93 3.84 37.84
N THR A 944 11.06 3.35 36.95
CA THR A 944 10.93 1.92 36.69
C THR A 944 12.21 1.33 36.10
N LEU A 945 12.80 1.99 35.09
CA LEU A 945 14.07 1.57 34.50
C LEU A 945 15.20 1.57 35.55
N ALA A 946 15.32 2.63 36.34
CA ALA A 946 16.34 2.75 37.37
C ALA A 946 16.20 1.67 38.46
N THR A 947 14.96 1.36 38.86
CA THR A 947 14.66 0.28 39.82
C THR A 947 15.11 -1.07 39.27
N LYS A 948 14.84 -1.36 37.99
CA LYS A 948 15.24 -2.62 37.36
C LYS A 948 16.76 -2.71 37.13
N LEU A 949 17.44 -1.57 36.92
CA LEU A 949 18.91 -1.49 36.83
C LEU A 949 19.60 -1.44 38.20
N ALA A 950 18.85 -1.36 39.31
CA ALA A 950 19.36 -1.15 40.66
C ALA A 950 20.25 0.12 40.81
N ILE A 951 19.89 1.20 40.12
CA ILE A 951 20.57 2.50 40.15
C ILE A 951 19.60 3.63 40.53
N PRO A 952 20.07 4.80 40.99
CA PRO A 952 19.19 5.91 41.33
C PRO A 952 18.53 6.57 40.11
N ALA A 953 17.23 6.86 40.22
CA ALA A 953 16.52 7.80 39.35
C ALA A 953 16.65 9.22 39.90
N LEU A 954 17.38 10.10 39.21
CA LEU A 954 17.64 11.46 39.65
C LEU A 954 16.57 12.44 39.14
N THR A 955 15.32 12.21 39.53
CA THR A 955 14.13 12.90 38.99
C THR A 955 14.08 14.41 39.24
N ASN A 956 14.81 14.90 40.26
CA ASN A 956 14.86 16.32 40.62
C ASN A 956 16.18 17.01 40.19
N THR A 957 17.05 16.32 39.44
CA THR A 957 18.36 16.86 39.05
C THR A 957 18.27 17.75 37.82
N LEU A 958 17.56 17.32 36.77
CA LEU A 958 17.28 18.13 35.60
C LEU A 958 15.90 18.76 35.78
N VAL A 959 15.85 20.08 36.00
CA VAL A 959 14.59 20.80 36.20
C VAL A 959 14.34 21.80 35.10
N LYS A 960 13.07 22.04 34.83
CA LYS A 960 12.64 23.05 33.88
C LYS A 960 12.54 24.40 34.58
N THR A 961 13.26 25.41 34.07
CA THR A 961 13.32 26.76 34.67
C THR A 961 12.27 27.70 34.12
N ARG A 962 11.78 27.43 32.91
CA ARG A 962 10.71 28.20 32.25
C ARG A 962 9.80 27.29 31.44
N ALA A 963 8.54 27.68 31.29
CA ALA A 963 7.62 26.99 30.40
C ALA A 963 8.13 27.07 28.95
N THR A 964 8.02 25.97 28.22
CA THR A 964 8.31 25.89 26.78
C THR A 964 7.04 25.50 26.06
N LYS A 965 6.78 26.10 24.90
CA LYS A 965 5.62 25.71 24.10
C LYS A 965 5.82 24.30 23.52
N PRO A 966 4.74 23.53 23.27
CA PRO A 966 4.84 22.24 22.59
C PRO A 966 5.53 22.37 21.23
N GLN A 967 6.58 21.58 20.97
CA GLN A 967 7.34 21.69 19.71
C GLN A 967 6.53 21.34 18.45
N LYS A 968 5.44 20.59 18.59
CA LYS A 968 4.49 20.31 17.50
C LYS A 968 3.82 21.56 16.92
N GLU A 969 3.87 22.68 17.64
CA GLU A 969 3.31 23.97 17.21
C GLU A 969 4.35 24.81 16.45
N MET A 970 5.54 24.26 16.19
CA MET A 970 6.68 24.98 15.59
C MET A 970 7.10 24.30 14.30
N THR A 971 7.33 25.11 13.27
CA THR A 971 7.56 24.65 11.90
C THR A 971 9.01 24.71 11.46
N ALA A 972 9.93 25.17 12.31
CA ALA A 972 11.36 25.22 11.98
C ALA A 972 12.22 24.71 13.14
N LEU A 973 13.29 23.98 12.82
CA LEU A 973 14.25 23.47 13.80
C LEU A 973 14.86 24.61 14.64
N ALA A 974 15.17 25.76 14.03
CA ALA A 974 15.69 26.93 14.74
C ALA A 974 14.70 27.47 15.79
N GLN A 975 13.39 27.44 15.50
CA GLN A 975 12.35 27.83 16.46
C GLN A 975 12.26 26.82 17.61
N LYS A 976 12.33 25.52 17.29
CA LYS A 976 12.32 24.45 18.30
C LYS A 976 13.54 24.53 19.21
N GLN A 977 14.73 24.80 18.65
CA GLN A 977 15.97 25.02 19.39
C GLN A 977 15.89 26.29 20.27
N ALA A 978 15.42 27.41 19.73
CA ALA A 978 15.24 28.65 20.50
C ALA A 978 14.21 28.48 21.64
N ASN A 979 13.14 27.73 21.40
CA ASN A 979 12.12 27.44 22.40
C ASN A 979 12.69 26.71 23.62
N VAL A 980 13.63 25.78 23.43
CA VAL A 980 14.23 24.98 24.52
C VAL A 980 15.55 25.54 25.04
N ALA A 981 16.21 26.44 24.32
CA ALA A 981 17.48 27.03 24.73
C ALA A 981 17.41 27.64 26.14
N GLY A 982 18.26 27.17 27.05
CA GLY A 982 18.30 27.63 28.44
C GLY A 982 17.02 27.33 29.25
N ALA A 983 16.15 26.44 28.78
CA ALA A 983 14.91 26.08 29.47
C ALA A 983 15.11 25.08 30.62
N PHE A 984 16.32 24.52 30.76
CA PHE A 984 16.67 23.54 31.76
C PHE A 984 17.80 24.05 32.67
N ALA A 985 17.80 23.61 33.93
CA ALA A 985 18.90 23.81 34.87
C ALA A 985 19.18 22.53 35.65
N LEU A 986 20.42 22.41 36.13
CA LEU A 986 20.82 21.34 37.05
C LEU A 986 20.65 21.80 38.50
N LYS A 987 19.89 21.05 39.28
CA LYS A 987 19.74 21.24 40.74
C LYS A 987 20.44 20.17 41.57
N GLY A 988 21.02 19.16 40.93
CA GLY A 988 21.78 18.08 41.57
C GLY A 988 23.15 17.91 40.93
N ASP A 989 24.04 17.20 41.62
CA ASP A 989 25.39 16.90 41.13
C ASP A 989 25.38 15.71 40.15
N VAL A 990 25.95 15.93 38.98
CA VAL A 990 26.11 14.94 37.90
C VAL A 990 27.57 14.68 37.56
N ARG A 991 28.51 15.33 38.28
CA ARG A 991 29.94 15.25 37.98
C ARG A 991 30.45 13.83 38.19
N GLY A 992 31.19 13.32 37.20
CA GLY A 992 31.78 11.99 37.26
C GLY A 992 30.77 10.85 37.06
N ARG A 993 29.53 11.13 36.66
CA ARG A 993 28.50 10.09 36.46
C ARG A 993 28.28 9.76 34.99
N ARG A 994 28.00 8.49 34.71
CA ARG A 994 27.51 7.94 33.43
C ARG A 994 25.99 7.92 33.47
N LEU A 995 25.32 8.58 32.54
CA LEU A 995 23.88 8.88 32.66
C LEU A 995 23.07 8.32 31.50
N ILE A 996 21.89 7.80 31.81
CA ILE A 996 20.83 7.56 30.83
C ILE A 996 19.85 8.72 30.88
N LEU A 997 19.71 9.43 29.77
CA LEU A 997 18.70 10.47 29.57
C LEU A 997 17.48 9.85 28.87
N VAL A 998 16.32 9.99 29.51
CA VAL A 998 15.07 9.36 29.06
C VAL A 998 14.06 10.42 28.62
N ASP A 999 13.43 10.20 27.46
CA ASP A 999 12.28 10.97 26.99
C ASP A 999 11.20 10.05 26.38
N ASP A 1000 9.98 10.54 26.24
CA ASP A 1000 8.90 9.77 25.61
C ASP A 1000 8.87 9.90 24.08
N LEU A 1001 9.34 11.02 23.53
CA LEU A 1001 9.23 11.30 22.09
C LEU A 1001 10.44 12.06 21.57
N PHE A 1002 11.18 11.43 20.65
CA PHE A 1002 12.16 12.12 19.83
C PHE A 1002 11.43 12.85 18.68
N ASP A 1003 11.13 14.14 18.85
CA ASP A 1003 10.65 14.98 17.75
C ASP A 1003 11.84 15.51 16.94
N SER A 1004 12.11 16.82 16.97
CA SER A 1004 13.27 17.43 16.30
C SER A 1004 14.64 17.10 16.92
N GLY A 1005 14.66 16.37 18.04
CA GLY A 1005 15.85 16.19 18.88
C GLY A 1005 16.27 17.40 19.70
N ALA A 1006 15.69 18.60 19.50
CA ALA A 1006 16.12 19.83 20.17
C ALA A 1006 16.07 19.75 21.71
N THR A 1007 15.01 19.17 22.28
CA THR A 1007 14.87 19.01 23.75
C THR A 1007 15.99 18.15 24.32
N VAL A 1008 16.19 16.99 23.70
CA VAL A 1008 17.17 15.99 24.13
C VAL A 1008 18.59 16.52 23.97
N GLN A 1009 18.87 17.23 22.87
CA GLN A 1009 20.16 17.87 22.63
C GLN A 1009 20.49 18.91 23.71
N GLU A 1010 19.54 19.78 24.07
CA GLU A 1010 19.77 20.80 25.10
C GLU A 1010 19.99 20.18 26.48
N ALA A 1011 19.18 19.19 26.85
CA ALA A 1011 19.34 18.45 28.10
C ALA A 1011 20.68 17.70 28.16
N ALA A 1012 21.06 16.98 27.10
CA ALA A 1012 22.33 16.25 27.02
C ALA A 1012 23.54 17.18 27.09
N ARG A 1013 23.50 18.33 26.41
CA ARG A 1013 24.55 19.37 26.51
C ARG A 1013 24.70 19.88 27.95
N LEU A 1014 23.60 20.13 28.63
CA LEU A 1014 23.62 20.62 30.01
C LEU A 1014 24.24 19.60 30.96
N LEU A 1015 23.87 18.33 30.85
CA LEU A 1015 24.44 17.23 31.63
C LEU A 1015 25.96 17.08 31.39
N THR A 1016 26.37 17.15 30.13
CA THR A 1016 27.79 17.09 29.75
C THR A 1016 28.57 18.27 30.34
N ARG A 1017 28.02 19.50 30.27
CA ARG A 1017 28.63 20.69 30.91
C ARG A 1017 28.65 20.60 32.44
N GLY A 1018 27.69 19.90 33.04
CA GLY A 1018 27.66 19.60 34.47
C GLY A 1018 28.75 18.63 34.94
N GLY A 1019 29.51 18.03 34.01
CA GLY A 1019 30.61 17.13 34.30
C GLY A 1019 30.27 15.65 34.23
N ALA A 1020 29.17 15.26 33.58
CA ALA A 1020 28.86 13.85 33.30
C ALA A 1020 29.95 13.22 32.40
N ILE A 1021 30.33 11.98 32.68
CA ILE A 1021 31.33 11.21 31.90
C ILE A 1021 30.75 10.80 30.55
N SER A 1022 29.50 10.37 30.54
CA SER A 1022 28.80 9.96 29.32
C SER A 1022 27.30 10.18 29.46
N VAL A 1023 26.64 10.44 28.34
CA VAL A 1023 25.18 10.52 28.25
C VAL A 1023 24.73 9.54 27.16
N VAL A 1024 23.83 8.63 27.51
CA VAL A 1024 23.12 7.73 26.59
C VAL A 1024 21.67 8.17 26.52
N VAL A 1025 21.10 8.26 25.32
CA VAL A 1025 19.73 8.74 25.11
C VAL A 1025 18.78 7.59 24.76
N LEU A 1026 17.67 7.48 25.49
CA LEU A 1026 16.61 6.53 25.18
C LEU A 1026 15.27 7.24 25.00
N THR A 1027 14.60 7.00 23.87
CA THR A 1027 13.24 7.49 23.62
C THR A 1027 12.28 6.35 23.31
N LEU A 1028 11.02 6.49 23.73
CA LEU A 1028 10.01 5.45 23.45
C LEU A 1028 9.64 5.46 21.97
N THR A 1029 9.34 6.63 21.42
CA THR A 1029 9.06 6.79 20.00
C THR A 1029 9.82 7.94 19.39
N LYS A 1030 9.95 7.94 18.07
CA LYS A 1030 10.40 9.09 17.26
C LYS A 1030 9.26 9.55 16.36
N THR A 1031 9.06 10.86 16.20
CA THR A 1031 8.11 11.36 15.19
C THR A 1031 8.64 11.06 13.79
N ILE A 1032 7.74 10.83 12.84
CA ILE A 1032 8.08 10.83 11.40
C ILE A 1032 8.42 12.27 10.94
N HIS A 1033 8.42 13.26 11.84
CA HIS A 1033 8.42 14.70 11.59
C HIS A 1033 9.68 15.43 12.07
N ALA A 1034 10.79 14.72 12.27
CA ALA A 1034 12.10 15.33 12.20
C ALA A 1034 12.47 15.40 10.71
N ASP A 1035 11.96 16.30 9.88
CA ASP A 1035 11.67 17.71 10.11
C ASP A 1035 10.35 18.13 9.42
N GLN A 1036 9.57 18.98 10.10
CA GLN A 1036 8.53 19.81 9.49
C GLN A 1036 9.14 21.09 8.96
#